data_AF-A0A359EDF7-F1
#
_entry.id   AF-A0A359EDF7-F1
#
_cell.length_a   1.000
_cell.length_b   1.000
_cell.length_c   1.000
_cell.angle_alpha   90.00
_cell.angle_beta   90.00
_cell.angle_gamma   90.00
#
_symmetry.space_group_name_H-M   'P 1'
#
loop_
_entity.id
_entity.type
_entity.pdbx_description
1 polymer ?
#
loop_
_entity_poly.entity_id
_entity_poly.type
_entity_poly.pdbx_seq_one_letter_code
_entity_poly.pdbx_strand_id
1 'polypeptide(L)'
;MFSKRLINIIVSLMVFSTLIIRGVISVTAMPANPVDETKVPHYFGPYPNWANSPFTLPDVAVEIIGDGAGATAIASVGANGAITDITLTDPGSGYSSAQVSITGGGSGASADAVVNTSGAVTSITVNNPGGGYTQPIVTISGGGGTGTLIQVGNQLIARQYATDFATGPGVLGPVLVVIPTTMPANGFVAGILYFNQATPGASTTPSAGNLFHAYILHPTGNPNEYSVLWDSGEQTVPAAVDPVGDIVTIPVPNIAVTAGDTIAFYGEGIPLDDLGTGSDTLSYPAPSAPLAGGILTLGGVDFPVYSQTRTYSFAADVVDTSAVAPLVDATATAFGGVDQVLLVDGGSGYTMPTVDFDLPDSPDGVQASAHAEFDSTTGTITAVVVDSPGSGYSSPPNVVIRDGTIFDPINNGGSGATATATLKIFSVAMDTYGSGYSSAPTVTINDPTGAGATATATVNAGSVTSINLTSPGSGYITQGGIKKFQDGLPMLCDPSLGCTDNNLGQHLPLAVPDTTTFSVANGFAANADYYVIALVQHREQMNSSLPPTLLREYVQLETPDNASWSKHVALQTDLLDGTSVPVLMPDGSQAYAVDDPHYLGPVIVSQKDRAVRIVFYNLLPTGSGGDLFLPTDSSLMGSGMGPMDMMDPMNDGTVMDGIRNPVCSESPKSMDCFKDNRATLHLHGGITPWISDGTPHQWITPANENTPWPQGVSVEAVPDMNNVPGVPDCSAPTDGCMAFYYTNQQSARFMFYHDHAWGITRLNVYAGEAAGYLITDPTEQKLVSDGIIPADQIPL
;
A
#
# COMPACT_ATOMS: atom_id res chain seq x y z
N MET A 1 6.42 71.25 -3.86
CA MET A 1 7.07 70.01 -4.34
C MET A 1 6.92 68.94 -3.28
N PHE A 2 5.89 68.11 -3.38
CA PHE A 2 5.82 66.85 -2.64
C PHE A 2 6.05 65.75 -3.67
N SER A 3 7.09 64.93 -3.48
CA SER A 3 7.59 64.02 -4.52
C SER A 3 6.61 62.85 -4.74
N LYS A 4 6.53 62.37 -5.99
CA LYS A 4 5.76 61.20 -6.43
C LYS A 4 5.98 59.93 -5.57
N ARG A 5 7.06 59.86 -4.78
CA ARG A 5 7.28 58.79 -3.80
C ARG A 5 6.30 58.82 -2.63
N LEU A 6 5.83 59.99 -2.18
CA LEU A 6 4.92 60.08 -1.03
C LEU A 6 3.49 59.63 -1.40
N ILE A 7 3.07 59.87 -2.64
CA ILE A 7 1.77 59.39 -3.16
C ILE A 7 1.80 57.88 -3.38
N ASN A 8 2.89 57.31 -3.90
CA ASN A 8 3.03 55.86 -4.02
C ASN A 8 3.12 55.14 -2.67
N ILE A 9 3.71 55.77 -1.65
CA ILE A 9 3.74 55.22 -0.29
C ILE A 9 2.34 55.25 0.35
N ILE A 10 1.54 56.29 0.14
CA ILE A 10 0.17 56.39 0.68
C ILE A 10 -0.78 55.41 -0.05
N VAL A 11 -0.61 55.20 -1.37
CA VAL A 11 -1.37 54.20 -2.12
C VAL A 11 -0.94 52.77 -1.75
N SER A 12 0.36 52.50 -1.55
CA SER A 12 0.81 51.20 -1.02
C SER A 12 0.36 50.93 0.42
N LEU A 13 0.27 51.96 1.28
CA LEU A 13 -0.24 51.80 2.65
C LEU A 13 -1.76 51.56 2.69
N MET A 14 -2.54 52.16 1.78
CA MET A 14 -3.98 51.89 1.67
C MET A 14 -4.26 50.49 1.10
N VAL A 15 -3.43 49.98 0.18
CA VAL A 15 -3.53 48.61 -0.36
C VAL A 15 -3.04 47.56 0.67
N PHE A 16 -2.07 47.89 1.53
CA PHE A 16 -1.63 47.02 2.62
C PHE A 16 -2.65 46.93 3.77
N SER A 17 -3.40 47.99 4.07
CA SER A 17 -4.41 47.97 5.14
C SER A 17 -5.69 47.19 4.80
N THR A 18 -5.95 46.89 3.53
CA THR A 18 -7.02 45.98 3.10
C THR A 18 -6.58 44.51 2.99
N LEU A 19 -5.28 44.22 3.18
CA LEU A 19 -4.71 42.87 3.09
C LEU A 19 -4.44 42.21 4.46
N ILE A 20 -4.59 42.96 5.56
CA ILE A 20 -4.35 42.50 6.95
C ILE A 20 -5.70 42.27 7.68
N ILE A 21 -6.65 41.63 7.00
CA ILE A 21 -7.73 40.86 7.64
C ILE A 21 -7.73 39.47 7.00
N ARG A 22 -6.56 38.82 6.96
CA ARG A 22 -6.49 37.35 6.97
C ARG A 22 -6.20 36.98 8.41
N GLY A 23 -7.25 36.67 9.15
CA GLY A 23 -7.14 36.17 10.50
C GLY A 23 -6.22 34.96 10.50
N VAL A 24 -5.30 34.93 11.45
CA VAL A 24 -4.54 33.73 11.78
C VAL A 24 -5.56 32.65 12.12
N ILE A 25 -5.64 31.64 11.27
CA ILE A 25 -6.56 30.51 11.38
C ILE A 25 -6.10 29.68 12.59
N SER A 26 -6.81 29.79 13.71
CA SER A 26 -6.82 28.73 14.71
C SER A 26 -7.99 27.81 14.38
N VAL A 27 -7.68 26.67 13.76
CA VAL A 27 -8.64 25.58 13.56
C VAL A 27 -8.95 24.98 14.93
N THR A 28 -10.17 25.19 15.43
CA THR A 28 -10.71 24.37 16.52
C THR A 28 -11.05 22.99 15.97
N ALA A 29 -10.52 21.95 16.62
CA ALA A 29 -10.80 20.55 16.29
C ALA A 29 -12.30 20.25 16.25
N MET A 30 -12.72 19.46 15.25
CA MET A 30 -14.07 18.89 15.14
C MET A 30 -14.35 17.89 16.28
N PRO A 31 -15.62 17.63 16.63
CA PRO A 31 -16.01 17.08 17.93
C PRO A 31 -15.47 15.67 18.16
N ALA A 32 -14.77 15.52 19.29
CA ALA A 32 -14.11 14.32 19.76
C ALA A 32 -15.05 13.38 20.58
N ASN A 33 -16.23 13.02 20.08
CA ASN A 33 -17.16 12.17 20.85
C ASN A 33 -17.87 11.11 19.98
N PRO A 34 -18.20 9.93 20.53
CA PRO A 34 -18.88 8.86 19.82
C PRO A 34 -20.33 9.23 19.49
N VAL A 35 -20.85 8.55 18.48
CA VAL A 35 -22.16 8.74 17.84
C VAL A 35 -23.28 8.98 18.87
N ASP A 36 -23.91 10.16 18.82
CA ASP A 36 -25.12 10.47 19.59
C ASP A 36 -26.36 9.93 18.85
N GLU A 37 -26.86 8.78 19.28
CA GLU A 37 -28.03 8.09 18.71
C GLU A 37 -29.34 8.89 18.79
N THR A 38 -29.36 10.03 19.50
CA THR A 38 -30.53 10.91 19.58
C THR A 38 -30.61 11.93 18.44
N LYS A 39 -29.62 11.96 17.54
CA LYS A 39 -29.53 12.90 16.42
C LYS A 39 -29.82 12.23 15.08
N VAL A 40 -30.46 12.99 14.19
CA VAL A 40 -30.70 12.56 12.81
C VAL A 40 -29.35 12.57 12.08
N PRO A 41 -28.91 11.45 11.49
CA PRO A 41 -27.68 11.39 10.74
C PRO A 41 -27.81 12.05 9.40
N HIS A 42 -26.73 12.67 8.97
CA HIS A 42 -26.67 13.41 7.73
C HIS A 42 -25.62 12.76 6.83
N TYR A 43 -25.88 12.70 5.53
CA TYR A 43 -24.92 12.18 4.57
C TYR A 43 -23.68 13.11 4.45
N PHE A 44 -23.89 14.42 4.66
CA PHE A 44 -22.85 15.46 4.59
C PHE A 44 -22.94 16.44 5.78
N GLY A 45 -23.28 15.97 6.98
CA GLY A 45 -23.41 16.82 8.18
C GLY A 45 -22.55 16.34 9.35
N PRO A 46 -22.58 17.02 10.51
CA PRO A 46 -21.69 16.74 11.64
C PRO A 46 -21.98 15.41 12.37
N TYR A 47 -22.96 14.63 11.91
CA TYR A 47 -23.38 13.36 12.49
C TYR A 47 -23.30 12.25 11.41
N PRO A 48 -22.43 11.23 11.56
CA PRO A 48 -22.16 10.20 10.55
C PRO A 48 -23.40 9.37 10.18
N ASN A 49 -23.57 9.03 8.90
CA ASN A 49 -24.69 8.23 8.42
C ASN A 49 -24.61 6.73 8.80
N TRP A 50 -25.77 6.06 8.84
CA TRP A 50 -25.91 4.63 9.19
C TRP A 50 -25.61 3.67 8.02
N ALA A 51 -24.65 4.00 7.15
CA ALA A 51 -24.27 3.06 6.10
C ALA A 51 -23.61 1.81 6.73
N ASN A 52 -24.36 0.71 6.78
CA ASN A 52 -23.96 -0.63 7.22
C ASN A 52 -22.87 -1.25 6.32
N SER A 53 -21.72 -0.60 6.14
CA SER A 53 -20.50 -1.37 5.90
C SER A 53 -19.85 -1.59 7.26
N PRO A 54 -19.51 -2.83 7.62
CA PRO A 54 -18.82 -3.11 8.87
C PRO A 54 -17.60 -2.20 8.96
N PHE A 55 -17.57 -1.37 10.01
CA PHE A 55 -16.42 -0.53 10.31
C PHE A 55 -15.23 -1.46 10.59
N THR A 56 -14.17 -1.34 9.81
CA THR A 56 -12.85 -1.76 10.27
C THR A 56 -12.19 -0.57 10.94
N LEU A 57 -11.87 -0.76 12.21
CA LEU A 57 -11.26 0.24 13.08
C LEU A 57 -9.75 -0.05 13.19
N PRO A 58 -8.87 0.97 13.27
CA PRO A 58 -7.42 0.77 13.29
C PRO A 58 -6.83 0.33 14.66
N ASP A 59 -5.62 -0.22 14.60
CA ASP A 59 -4.87 -0.96 15.65
C ASP A 59 -4.65 -0.19 16.96
N VAL A 60 -4.50 -0.89 18.11
CA VAL A 60 -4.05 -0.29 19.38
C VAL A 60 -2.53 -0.40 19.54
N ALA A 61 -1.87 0.72 19.82
CA ALA A 61 -0.45 0.84 20.12
C ALA A 61 -0.27 1.49 21.50
N VAL A 62 0.70 0.97 22.27
CA VAL A 62 1.04 1.45 23.61
C VAL A 62 2.49 1.90 23.61
N GLU A 63 2.73 3.16 23.96
CA GLU A 63 4.06 3.74 24.09
C GLU A 63 4.30 4.18 25.55
N ILE A 64 5.49 3.87 26.07
CA ILE A 64 5.93 4.30 27.40
C ILE A 64 6.89 5.49 27.26
N ILE A 65 6.42 6.68 27.62
CA ILE A 65 7.13 7.94 27.46
C ILE A 65 7.75 8.36 28.80
N GLY A 66 9.05 8.66 28.82
CA GLY A 66 9.77 9.10 30.02
C GLY A 66 11.23 9.46 29.75
N ASP A 67 12.01 9.68 30.82
CA ASP A 67 13.45 9.98 30.75
C ASP A 67 14.35 8.73 30.76
N GLY A 68 13.74 7.55 30.90
CA GLY A 68 14.40 6.25 30.73
C GLY A 68 14.26 5.70 29.32
N ALA A 69 14.83 4.51 29.09
CA ALA A 69 14.79 3.82 27.80
C ALA A 69 14.45 2.33 27.96
N GLY A 70 13.86 1.76 26.90
CA GLY A 70 13.66 0.32 26.75
C GLY A 70 12.38 -0.27 27.34
N ALA A 71 11.52 0.53 28.00
CA ALA A 71 10.25 -0.01 28.49
C ALA A 71 9.25 -0.23 27.34
N THR A 72 8.66 -1.42 27.26
CA THR A 72 7.67 -1.79 26.23
C THR A 72 6.47 -2.48 26.87
N ALA A 73 5.29 -2.34 26.25
CA ALA A 73 4.06 -2.95 26.73
C ALA A 73 3.08 -3.27 25.58
N ILE A 74 2.20 -4.24 25.80
CA ILE A 74 1.18 -4.68 24.84
C ILE A 74 -0.21 -4.58 25.47
N ALA A 75 -1.17 -3.95 24.78
CA ALA A 75 -2.56 -3.89 25.21
C ALA A 75 -3.35 -5.14 24.78
N SER A 76 -4.17 -5.67 25.69
CA SER A 76 -5.19 -6.68 25.42
C SER A 76 -6.54 -6.00 25.17
N VAL A 77 -7.25 -6.42 24.12
CA VAL A 77 -8.54 -5.83 23.72
C VAL A 77 -9.67 -6.85 23.85
N GLY A 78 -10.72 -6.49 24.58
CA GLY A 78 -11.93 -7.29 24.79
C GLY A 78 -13.13 -6.86 23.95
N ALA A 79 -14.32 -7.34 24.30
CA ALA A 79 -15.57 -7.03 23.59
C ALA A 79 -15.82 -5.50 23.48
N ASN A 80 -16.40 -5.06 22.35
CA ASN A 80 -16.61 -3.65 21.99
C ASN A 80 -15.32 -2.81 21.86
N GLY A 81 -14.17 -3.48 21.72
CA GLY A 81 -12.87 -2.83 21.56
C GLY A 81 -12.39 -2.10 22.81
N ALA A 82 -12.69 -2.61 24.00
CA ALA A 82 -12.22 -2.05 25.27
C ALA A 82 -10.85 -2.64 25.64
N ILE A 83 -9.91 -1.82 26.11
CA ILE A 83 -8.61 -2.30 26.62
C ILE A 83 -8.85 -2.96 27.97
N THR A 84 -8.69 -4.28 28.03
CA THR A 84 -8.93 -5.08 29.23
C THR A 84 -7.68 -5.21 30.10
N ASP A 85 -6.49 -5.12 29.50
CA ASP A 85 -5.22 -5.15 30.21
C ASP A 85 -4.10 -4.47 29.39
N ILE A 86 -3.02 -4.03 30.04
CA ILE A 86 -1.78 -3.62 29.38
C ILE A 86 -0.64 -4.36 30.07
N THR A 87 -0.10 -5.37 29.38
CA THR A 87 0.97 -6.21 29.91
C THR A 87 2.32 -5.56 29.59
N LEU A 88 3.09 -5.25 30.62
CA LEU A 88 4.46 -4.77 30.50
C LEU A 88 5.37 -5.91 30.02
N THR A 89 6.00 -5.75 28.86
CA THR A 89 6.86 -6.76 28.23
C THR A 89 8.34 -6.53 28.51
N ASP A 90 8.77 -5.27 28.64
CA ASP A 90 10.09 -4.90 29.13
C ASP A 90 9.95 -3.78 30.16
N PRO A 91 10.49 -3.92 31.38
CA PRO A 91 10.43 -2.88 32.40
C PRO A 91 11.31 -1.65 32.10
N GLY A 92 12.26 -1.75 31.17
CA GLY A 92 13.21 -0.70 30.84
C GLY A 92 14.12 -0.29 32.00
N SER A 93 14.89 0.79 31.81
CA SER A 93 15.77 1.32 32.87
C SER A 93 15.96 2.83 32.77
N GLY A 94 16.32 3.45 33.89
CA GLY A 94 16.66 4.88 33.96
C GLY A 94 15.46 5.83 34.08
N TYR A 95 14.24 5.31 34.26
CA TYR A 95 13.04 6.14 34.43
C TYR A 95 13.02 6.79 35.82
N SER A 96 12.84 8.11 35.89
CA SER A 96 12.42 8.81 37.12
C SER A 96 10.90 8.99 37.19
N SER A 97 10.24 8.98 36.03
CA SER A 97 8.79 8.88 35.86
C SER A 97 8.46 8.35 34.46
N ALA A 98 7.29 7.71 34.29
CA ALA A 98 6.83 7.16 33.01
C ALA A 98 5.35 7.47 32.78
N GLN A 99 4.98 7.81 31.56
CA GLN A 99 3.61 8.00 31.09
C GLN A 99 3.26 6.94 30.05
N VAL A 100 2.00 6.50 30.03
CA VAL A 100 1.49 5.57 29.03
C VAL A 100 0.70 6.36 27.99
N SER A 101 1.21 6.40 26.77
CA SER A 101 0.48 6.90 25.60
C SER A 101 -0.20 5.72 24.93
N ILE A 102 -1.52 5.79 24.77
CA ILE A 102 -2.31 4.78 24.07
C ILE A 102 -2.80 5.43 22.79
N THR A 103 -2.31 4.96 21.66
CA THR A 103 -2.65 5.45 20.32
C THR A 103 -3.36 4.34 19.55
N GLY A 104 -4.24 4.69 18.62
CA GLY A 104 -4.97 3.68 17.84
C GLY A 104 -6.37 4.12 17.42
N GLY A 105 -7.13 3.20 16.83
CA GLY A 105 -8.49 3.46 16.33
C GLY A 105 -9.59 3.62 17.39
N GLY A 106 -9.31 3.27 18.63
CA GLY A 106 -10.22 3.50 19.76
C GLY A 106 -9.99 4.85 20.44
N SER A 107 -10.96 5.27 21.27
CA SER A 107 -10.87 6.53 22.03
C SER A 107 -11.16 6.32 23.52
N GLY A 108 -10.68 7.26 24.34
CA GLY A 108 -10.98 7.31 25.77
C GLY A 108 -10.19 6.35 26.65
N ALA A 109 -9.24 5.57 26.11
CA ALA A 109 -8.37 4.77 26.97
C ALA A 109 -7.34 5.64 27.71
N SER A 110 -7.05 5.26 28.94
CA SER A 110 -5.95 5.84 29.73
C SER A 110 -5.38 4.80 30.66
N ALA A 111 -4.07 4.87 30.91
CA ALA A 111 -3.37 3.99 31.84
C ALA A 111 -2.22 4.72 32.53
N ASP A 112 -1.87 4.27 33.73
CA ASP A 112 -0.73 4.78 34.49
C ASP A 112 0.37 3.73 34.59
N ALA A 113 1.62 4.17 34.49
CA ALA A 113 2.80 3.34 34.75
C ALA A 113 3.38 3.64 36.14
N VAL A 114 3.85 2.60 36.83
CA VAL A 114 4.54 2.71 38.13
C VAL A 114 6.02 2.45 37.95
N VAL A 115 6.89 3.30 38.52
CA VAL A 115 8.35 3.18 38.45
C VAL A 115 8.93 2.93 39.85
N ASN A 116 9.88 2.00 39.98
CA ASN A 116 10.53 1.67 41.25
C ASN A 116 11.79 2.52 41.53
N THR A 117 12.36 2.37 42.73
CA THR A 117 13.57 3.11 43.16
C THR A 117 14.85 2.74 42.40
N SER A 118 14.84 1.66 41.63
CA SER A 118 15.93 1.29 40.71
C SER A 118 15.75 1.85 39.28
N GLY A 119 14.66 2.57 39.02
CA GLY A 119 14.39 3.23 37.74
C GLY A 119 13.78 2.35 36.66
N ALA A 120 13.09 1.27 37.05
CA ALA A 120 12.39 0.35 36.15
C ALA A 120 10.86 0.48 36.30
N VAL A 121 10.12 0.38 35.20
CA VAL A 121 8.65 0.31 35.20
C VAL A 121 8.25 -1.05 35.77
N THR A 122 7.36 -1.09 36.75
CA THR A 122 6.98 -2.33 37.46
C THR A 122 5.58 -2.82 37.14
N SER A 123 4.68 -1.93 36.72
CA SER A 123 3.30 -2.27 36.37
C SER A 123 2.65 -1.15 35.58
N ILE A 124 1.70 -1.50 34.73
CA ILE A 124 0.80 -0.58 34.06
C ILE A 124 -0.62 -0.89 34.50
N THR A 125 -1.40 0.12 34.88
CA THR A 125 -2.80 -0.02 35.29
C THR A 125 -3.69 0.74 34.35
N VAL A 126 -4.65 0.04 33.74
CA VAL A 126 -5.68 0.67 32.90
C VAL A 126 -6.67 1.42 33.79
N ASN A 127 -6.75 2.74 33.63
CA ASN A 127 -7.63 3.61 34.40
C ASN A 127 -8.98 3.82 33.72
N ASN A 128 -8.96 3.95 32.39
CA ASN A 128 -10.16 3.95 31.56
C ASN A 128 -9.90 2.97 30.40
N PRO A 129 -10.72 1.92 30.24
CA PRO A 129 -10.51 0.94 29.18
C PRO A 129 -10.79 1.48 27.77
N GLY A 130 -11.49 2.61 27.64
CA GLY A 130 -11.89 3.15 26.34
C GLY A 130 -12.79 2.18 25.55
N GLY A 131 -12.90 2.39 24.24
CA GLY A 131 -13.68 1.53 23.34
C GLY A 131 -13.30 1.75 21.88
N GLY A 132 -13.56 0.75 21.03
CA GLY A 132 -13.29 0.80 19.58
C GLY A 132 -11.88 0.38 19.13
N TYR A 133 -11.08 -0.24 19.99
CA TYR A 133 -9.79 -0.86 19.63
C TYR A 133 -9.99 -2.25 18.99
N THR A 134 -9.08 -2.72 18.11
CA THR A 134 -9.07 -4.10 17.52
C THR A 134 -7.63 -4.61 17.31
N GLN A 135 -7.41 -5.93 17.14
CA GLN A 135 -6.12 -6.55 16.71
C GLN A 135 -6.35 -7.83 15.87
N PRO A 136 -5.42 -8.15 14.94
CA PRO A 136 -4.40 -9.17 15.19
C PRO A 136 -2.99 -8.60 14.97
N ILE A 137 -2.03 -8.92 15.83
CA ILE A 137 -0.63 -8.49 15.64
C ILE A 137 0.27 -9.73 15.69
N VAL A 138 1.15 -9.85 14.69
CA VAL A 138 2.36 -10.67 14.82
C VAL A 138 3.37 -9.84 15.58
N THR A 139 3.49 -10.05 16.90
CA THR A 139 4.50 -9.36 17.69
C THR A 139 5.79 -10.16 17.68
N ILE A 140 6.86 -9.50 17.29
CA ILE A 140 8.22 -10.01 17.35
C ILE A 140 8.87 -9.34 18.56
N SER A 141 9.10 -10.08 19.64
CA SER A 141 9.62 -9.51 20.89
C SER A 141 10.83 -10.28 21.42
N GLY A 142 11.74 -9.55 22.07
CA GLY A 142 13.00 -10.10 22.57
C GLY A 142 14.07 -10.29 21.49
N GLY A 143 15.16 -10.96 21.84
CA GLY A 143 16.28 -11.23 20.92
C GLY A 143 17.32 -10.10 20.82
N GLY A 144 17.01 -8.86 21.20
CA GLY A 144 17.95 -7.73 21.27
C GLY A 144 18.64 -7.54 22.64
N GLY A 145 19.63 -6.64 22.69
CA GLY A 145 20.08 -6.02 23.96
C GLY A 145 21.34 -6.59 24.63
N THR A 146 22.01 -7.60 24.07
CA THR A 146 23.27 -8.12 24.64
C THR A 146 24.52 -7.79 23.83
N GLY A 147 24.40 -7.41 22.56
CA GLY A 147 25.49 -7.13 21.64
C GLY A 147 25.04 -7.25 20.18
N THR A 148 25.97 -7.13 19.23
CA THR A 148 25.70 -7.29 17.79
C THR A 148 26.06 -8.71 17.34
N LEU A 149 25.12 -9.46 16.77
CA LEU A 149 25.41 -10.77 16.19
C LEU A 149 26.15 -10.59 14.85
N ILE A 150 27.39 -11.07 14.79
CA ILE A 150 28.22 -11.06 13.58
C ILE A 150 28.62 -12.47 13.19
N GLN A 151 28.75 -12.72 11.89
CA GLN A 151 29.30 -13.97 11.39
C GLN A 151 30.81 -13.81 11.16
N VAL A 152 31.60 -14.66 11.81
CA VAL A 152 33.07 -14.72 11.69
C VAL A 152 33.44 -15.99 10.94
N GLY A 153 34.19 -15.85 9.84
CA GLY A 153 34.63 -16.97 9.01
C GLY A 153 34.35 -16.73 7.54
N ASN A 154 34.01 -17.79 6.81
CA ASN A 154 33.76 -17.76 5.37
C ASN A 154 32.28 -17.91 5.05
N GLN A 155 31.87 -17.43 3.87
CA GLN A 155 30.50 -17.55 3.40
C GLN A 155 30.06 -19.03 3.31
N LEU A 156 28.86 -19.31 3.82
CA LEU A 156 28.26 -20.65 3.90
C LEU A 156 27.46 -20.97 2.63
N ILE A 157 28.13 -21.51 1.62
CA ILE A 157 27.54 -21.85 0.31
C ILE A 157 27.95 -23.25 -0.15
N ALA A 158 27.26 -23.78 -1.15
CA ALA A 158 27.77 -24.91 -1.92
C ALA A 158 29.07 -24.51 -2.63
N ARG A 159 30.05 -25.42 -2.66
CA ARG A 159 31.37 -25.24 -3.25
C ARG A 159 31.71 -26.36 -4.23
N GLN A 160 32.81 -26.20 -4.95
CA GLN A 160 33.25 -27.15 -5.99
C GLN A 160 33.38 -28.58 -5.48
N TYR A 161 33.88 -28.77 -4.27
CA TYR A 161 34.02 -30.07 -3.60
C TYR A 161 33.12 -30.09 -2.37
N ALA A 162 32.32 -31.15 -2.18
CA ALA A 162 31.46 -31.30 -1.01
C ALA A 162 32.25 -31.65 0.27
N THR A 163 33.44 -32.23 0.10
CA THR A 163 34.33 -32.63 1.19
C THR A 163 35.75 -32.85 0.69
N ASP A 164 36.71 -32.72 1.61
CA ASP A 164 37.98 -33.44 1.53
C ASP A 164 37.74 -34.97 1.47
N PHE A 165 38.59 -35.68 0.74
CA PHE A 165 38.42 -37.11 0.45
C PHE A 165 39.69 -37.92 0.75
N ALA A 166 40.43 -37.53 1.80
CA ALA A 166 41.57 -38.29 2.30
C ALA A 166 41.13 -39.62 2.93
N THR A 167 39.92 -39.68 3.48
CA THR A 167 39.30 -40.91 3.99
C THR A 167 37.89 -41.13 3.41
N GLY A 168 37.31 -42.31 3.66
CA GLY A 168 35.93 -42.60 3.26
C GLY A 168 34.93 -42.20 4.35
N PRO A 169 33.63 -42.02 4.02
CA PRO A 169 32.60 -41.68 5.01
C PRO A 169 32.57 -42.64 6.20
N GLY A 170 32.32 -42.09 7.39
CA GLY A 170 32.33 -42.82 8.67
C GLY A 170 33.73 -43.02 9.27
N VAL A 171 34.77 -42.42 8.69
CA VAL A 171 36.13 -42.38 9.26
C VAL A 171 36.57 -40.93 9.38
N LEU A 172 37.16 -40.58 10.53
CA LEU A 172 37.66 -39.24 10.77
C LEU A 172 38.95 -39.00 9.95
N GLY A 173 38.91 -38.03 9.04
CA GLY A 173 40.04 -37.72 8.17
C GLY A 173 41.16 -36.95 8.87
N PRO A 174 42.43 -37.14 8.47
CA PRO A 174 43.59 -36.46 9.07
C PRO A 174 43.78 -35.04 8.50
N VAL A 175 42.70 -34.25 8.45
CA VAL A 175 42.64 -32.93 7.83
C VAL A 175 42.32 -31.92 8.90
N LEU A 176 43.23 -30.99 9.19
CA LEU A 176 42.96 -29.85 10.08
C LEU A 176 42.92 -28.57 9.25
N VAL A 177 41.90 -27.75 9.44
CA VAL A 177 41.78 -26.46 8.77
C VAL A 177 41.55 -25.37 9.80
N VAL A 178 42.34 -24.30 9.73
CA VAL A 178 42.18 -23.10 10.56
C VAL A 178 41.76 -21.95 9.67
N ILE A 179 40.64 -21.31 10.03
CA ILE A 179 40.12 -20.14 9.32
C ILE A 179 40.88 -18.90 9.85
N PRO A 180 41.42 -18.02 8.99
CA PRO A 180 42.26 -16.91 9.43
C PRO A 180 41.48 -15.72 9.97
N THR A 181 40.17 -15.67 9.72
CA THR A 181 39.29 -14.57 10.17
C THR A 181 39.15 -14.58 11.68
N THR A 182 39.68 -13.56 12.35
CA THR A 182 39.66 -13.46 13.81
C THR A 182 38.33 -12.92 14.34
N MET A 183 37.95 -13.39 15.52
CA MET A 183 36.79 -12.95 16.30
C MET A 183 36.99 -11.54 16.89
N PRO A 184 35.88 -10.85 17.26
CA PRO A 184 35.91 -9.54 17.92
C PRO A 184 36.58 -9.59 19.30
N ALA A 185 36.95 -8.41 19.80
CA ALA A 185 37.72 -8.26 21.02
C ALA A 185 36.95 -8.61 22.30
N ASN A 186 35.63 -8.47 22.29
CA ASN A 186 34.73 -8.81 23.40
C ASN A 186 33.48 -9.49 22.84
N GLY A 187 33.00 -10.52 23.51
CA GLY A 187 31.79 -11.22 23.09
C GLY A 187 31.77 -12.66 23.53
N PHE A 188 30.92 -13.45 22.89
CA PHE A 188 30.91 -14.90 23.02
C PHE A 188 30.46 -15.58 21.73
N VAL A 189 30.96 -16.80 21.48
CA VAL A 189 30.53 -17.64 20.35
C VAL A 189 29.17 -18.26 20.69
N ALA A 190 28.16 -17.99 19.85
CA ALA A 190 26.81 -18.52 19.99
C ALA A 190 26.62 -19.85 19.23
N GLY A 191 27.38 -20.06 18.15
CA GLY A 191 27.34 -21.31 17.38
C GLY A 191 28.44 -21.39 16.33
N ILE A 192 28.77 -22.61 15.92
CA ILE A 192 29.61 -22.87 14.74
C ILE A 192 28.72 -23.36 13.60
N LEU A 193 28.90 -22.82 12.41
CA LEU A 193 28.08 -23.08 11.25
C LEU A 193 28.89 -23.69 10.12
N TYR A 194 28.29 -24.62 9.38
CA TYR A 194 28.86 -25.17 8.17
C TYR A 194 27.78 -25.45 7.12
N PHE A 195 28.16 -25.48 5.85
CA PHE A 195 27.25 -25.87 4.77
C PHE A 195 27.28 -27.38 4.57
N ASN A 196 26.13 -28.04 4.68
CA ASN A 196 25.94 -29.47 4.40
C ASN A 196 25.51 -29.66 2.94
N GLN A 197 26.47 -29.94 2.05
CA GLN A 197 26.19 -30.01 0.62
C GLN A 197 25.56 -31.35 0.21
N ALA A 198 24.37 -31.28 -0.40
CA ALA A 198 23.59 -32.44 -0.80
C ALA A 198 24.21 -33.21 -1.98
N THR A 199 24.93 -32.51 -2.86
CA THR A 199 25.57 -33.08 -4.05
C THR A 199 27.07 -33.22 -3.87
N PRO A 200 27.71 -34.29 -4.40
CA PRO A 200 29.16 -34.49 -4.27
C PRO A 200 30.03 -33.38 -4.86
N GLY A 201 29.51 -32.59 -5.81
CA GLY A 201 30.33 -31.72 -6.65
C GLY A 201 31.41 -32.54 -7.35
N ALA A 202 32.68 -32.14 -7.20
CA ALA A 202 33.84 -32.86 -7.68
C ALA A 202 34.44 -33.87 -6.67
N SER A 203 33.84 -34.01 -5.47
CA SER A 203 34.18 -35.05 -4.50
C SER A 203 33.55 -36.39 -4.90
N THR A 204 34.02 -37.49 -4.31
CA THR A 204 33.46 -38.84 -4.56
C THR A 204 32.13 -39.08 -3.86
N THR A 205 31.85 -38.32 -2.80
CA THR A 205 30.65 -38.41 -1.95
C THR A 205 30.16 -37.01 -1.57
N PRO A 206 28.87 -36.85 -1.23
CA PRO A 206 28.37 -35.61 -0.62
C PRO A 206 28.97 -35.40 0.79
N SER A 207 28.66 -34.27 1.42
CA SER A 207 29.12 -33.95 2.78
C SER A 207 28.61 -34.98 3.80
N ALA A 208 27.38 -35.46 3.63
CA ALA A 208 26.70 -36.40 4.51
C ALA A 208 27.50 -37.69 4.78
N GLY A 209 27.56 -38.07 6.06
CA GLY A 209 28.23 -39.29 6.55
C GLY A 209 29.72 -39.13 6.86
N ASN A 210 30.35 -38.00 6.53
CA ASN A 210 31.71 -37.71 6.97
C ASN A 210 31.73 -37.27 8.45
N LEU A 211 32.90 -37.37 9.06
CA LEU A 211 33.13 -37.07 10.47
C LEU A 211 34.08 -35.88 10.62
N PHE A 212 33.80 -34.99 11.55
CA PHE A 212 34.70 -33.89 11.92
C PHE A 212 34.51 -33.42 13.36
N HIS A 213 35.51 -32.72 13.89
CA HIS A 213 35.45 -31.92 15.11
C HIS A 213 35.48 -30.45 14.72
N ALA A 214 34.74 -29.61 15.43
CA ALA A 214 34.80 -28.16 15.34
C ALA A 214 35.50 -27.58 16.58
N TYR A 215 36.29 -26.53 16.38
CA TYR A 215 37.10 -25.92 17.43
C TYR A 215 36.97 -24.41 17.49
N ILE A 216 37.16 -23.90 18.71
CA ILE A 216 37.47 -22.50 18.97
C ILE A 216 38.91 -22.45 19.47
N LEU A 217 39.73 -21.64 18.83
CA LEU A 217 41.17 -21.53 19.05
C LEU A 217 41.52 -20.15 19.60
N HIS A 218 42.41 -20.12 20.59
CA HIS A 218 42.96 -18.89 21.16
C HIS A 218 44.46 -18.78 20.90
N PRO A 219 44.97 -17.70 20.30
CA PRO A 219 46.39 -17.54 20.05
C PRO A 219 47.17 -17.40 21.37
N THR A 220 48.26 -18.16 21.54
CA THR A 220 49.06 -18.12 22.79
C THR A 220 49.98 -16.89 22.89
N GLY A 221 50.08 -16.12 21.81
CA GLY A 221 51.06 -15.05 21.62
C GLY A 221 52.33 -15.50 20.89
N ASN A 222 52.55 -16.80 20.72
CA ASN A 222 53.59 -17.33 19.83
C ASN A 222 53.06 -17.44 18.39
N PRO A 223 53.87 -17.15 17.35
CA PRO A 223 53.44 -17.29 15.97
C PRO A 223 52.96 -18.71 15.65
N ASN A 224 51.81 -18.84 14.99
CA ASN A 224 51.21 -20.10 14.55
C ASN A 224 50.85 -21.08 15.68
N GLU A 225 50.75 -20.62 16.92
CA GLU A 225 50.43 -21.44 18.08
C GLU A 225 49.12 -21.01 18.74
N TYR A 226 48.25 -21.99 18.98
CA TYR A 226 46.90 -21.81 19.51
C TYR A 226 46.63 -22.78 20.65
N SER A 227 45.95 -22.33 21.70
CA SER A 227 45.29 -23.21 22.67
C SER A 227 43.87 -23.53 22.23
N VAL A 228 43.44 -24.78 22.35
CA VAL A 228 42.08 -25.22 22.03
C VAL A 228 41.14 -24.82 23.17
N LEU A 229 40.33 -23.78 23.00
CA LEU A 229 39.36 -23.33 24.00
C LEU A 229 38.16 -24.27 24.11
N TRP A 230 37.71 -24.79 22.97
CA TRP A 230 36.54 -25.65 22.88
C TRP A 230 36.67 -26.64 21.73
N ASP A 231 36.10 -27.82 21.91
CA ASP A 231 36.00 -28.91 20.94
C ASP A 231 34.56 -29.43 20.97
N SER A 232 33.92 -29.56 19.81
CA SER A 232 32.57 -30.13 19.68
C SER A 232 32.51 -31.62 20.02
N GLY A 233 33.66 -32.29 20.09
CA GLY A 233 33.73 -33.74 19.92
C GLY A 233 33.43 -34.14 18.47
N GLU A 234 33.47 -35.44 18.20
CA GLU A 234 33.18 -35.97 16.86
C GLU A 234 31.72 -35.72 16.46
N GLN A 235 31.55 -35.02 15.35
CA GLN A 235 30.27 -34.74 14.69
C GLN A 235 30.16 -35.59 13.44
N THR A 236 28.94 -36.10 13.17
CA THR A 236 28.61 -36.74 11.89
C THR A 236 27.77 -35.79 11.06
N VAL A 237 28.19 -35.51 9.83
CA VAL A 237 27.40 -34.67 8.91
C VAL A 237 26.09 -35.38 8.56
N PRO A 238 24.92 -34.79 8.84
CA PRO A 238 23.62 -35.42 8.56
C PRO A 238 23.31 -35.45 7.06
N ALA A 239 22.25 -36.15 6.66
CA ALA A 239 21.70 -36.00 5.31
C ALA A 239 21.08 -34.60 5.15
N ALA A 240 21.30 -33.97 4.00
CA ALA A 240 20.66 -32.69 3.67
C ALA A 240 19.16 -32.87 3.42
N VAL A 241 18.37 -31.88 3.85
CA VAL A 241 16.93 -31.74 3.65
C VAL A 241 16.67 -31.00 2.34
N ASP A 242 17.41 -29.92 2.06
CA ASP A 242 17.35 -29.20 0.78
C ASP A 242 18.14 -29.92 -0.33
N PRO A 243 17.63 -29.95 -1.59
CA PRO A 243 18.31 -30.58 -2.72
C PRO A 243 19.65 -29.95 -3.12
N VAL A 244 19.94 -28.71 -2.70
CA VAL A 244 21.22 -28.02 -2.88
C VAL A 244 22.10 -28.21 -1.65
N GLY A 245 21.51 -28.12 -0.45
CA GLY A 245 22.19 -28.28 0.84
C GLY A 245 21.69 -27.28 1.88
N ASP A 246 21.98 -27.54 3.16
CA ASP A 246 21.50 -26.74 4.28
C ASP A 246 22.65 -26.15 5.10
N ILE A 247 22.41 -25.01 5.74
CA ILE A 247 23.31 -24.49 6.77
C ILE A 247 23.00 -25.20 8.09
N VAL A 248 24.01 -25.82 8.69
CA VAL A 248 23.88 -26.55 9.96
C VAL A 248 24.65 -25.83 11.05
N THR A 249 24.00 -25.62 12.21
CA THR A 249 24.60 -24.99 13.38
C THR A 249 24.92 -26.02 14.47
N ILE A 250 26.16 -26.01 14.95
CA ILE A 250 26.64 -26.74 16.12
C ILE A 250 26.49 -25.84 17.35
N PRO A 251 25.73 -26.27 18.38
CA PRO A 251 25.58 -25.50 19.60
C PRO A 251 26.92 -25.33 20.35
N VAL A 252 27.22 -24.11 20.78
CA VAL A 252 28.41 -23.79 21.58
C VAL A 252 27.96 -23.24 22.95
N PRO A 253 28.59 -23.62 24.07
CA PRO A 253 28.24 -23.09 25.38
C PRO A 253 28.82 -21.67 25.59
N ASN A 254 28.28 -20.67 24.89
CA ASN A 254 28.58 -19.22 25.02
C ASN A 254 30.02 -18.92 25.46
N ILE A 255 30.99 -19.45 24.73
CA ILE A 255 32.41 -19.34 25.07
C ILE A 255 32.83 -17.89 24.86
N ALA A 256 33.33 -17.24 25.91
CA ALA A 256 33.82 -15.86 25.83
C ALA A 256 34.99 -15.78 24.84
N VAL A 257 34.96 -14.75 23.98
CA VAL A 257 36.02 -14.52 22.97
C VAL A 257 36.88 -13.33 23.35
N THR A 258 38.13 -13.39 22.91
CA THR A 258 39.11 -12.31 23.00
C THR A 258 39.69 -12.01 21.61
N ALA A 259 40.32 -10.84 21.48
CA ALA A 259 40.91 -10.42 20.22
C ALA A 259 41.94 -11.43 19.72
N GLY A 260 41.72 -11.94 18.50
CA GLY A 260 42.60 -12.91 17.85
C GLY A 260 42.13 -14.37 17.93
N ASP A 261 41.07 -14.65 18.69
CA ASP A 261 40.44 -15.98 18.68
C ASP A 261 39.92 -16.31 17.27
N THR A 262 39.89 -17.58 16.92
CA THR A 262 39.41 -18.04 15.61
C THR A 262 38.75 -19.41 15.69
N ILE A 263 38.20 -19.88 14.56
CA ILE A 263 37.61 -21.21 14.40
C ILE A 263 38.47 -22.14 13.56
N ALA A 264 38.32 -23.43 13.82
CA ALA A 264 38.96 -24.49 13.06
C ALA A 264 38.08 -25.74 13.03
N PHE A 265 38.41 -26.68 12.15
CA PHE A 265 37.84 -28.03 12.19
C PHE A 265 38.90 -29.10 11.90
N TYR A 266 38.73 -30.28 12.48
CA TYR A 266 39.55 -31.48 12.20
C TYR A 266 38.65 -32.60 11.67
N GLY A 267 38.89 -33.06 10.45
CA GLY A 267 38.10 -34.09 9.79
C GLY A 267 37.64 -33.65 8.41
N GLU A 268 36.55 -34.26 7.94
CA GLU A 268 36.03 -34.11 6.59
C GLU A 268 34.52 -33.87 6.61
N GLY A 269 33.95 -33.46 5.48
CA GLY A 269 32.52 -33.17 5.32
C GLY A 269 32.19 -31.69 5.13
N ILE A 270 33.19 -30.82 5.08
CA ILE A 270 33.00 -29.38 4.89
C ILE A 270 33.31 -29.02 3.43
N PRO A 271 32.39 -28.39 2.69
CA PRO A 271 32.60 -28.02 1.30
C PRO A 271 33.76 -27.03 1.13
N LEU A 272 34.50 -27.17 0.02
CA LEU A 272 35.68 -26.37 -0.30
C LEU A 272 35.80 -26.03 -1.78
N ASP A 273 36.48 -24.91 -2.05
CA ASP A 273 37.02 -24.55 -3.36
C ASP A 273 38.56 -24.60 -3.33
N ASP A 274 39.19 -25.07 -4.40
CA ASP A 274 40.66 -25.14 -4.55
C ASP A 274 41.24 -23.99 -5.41
N LEU A 275 40.41 -22.97 -5.68
CA LEU A 275 40.64 -21.94 -6.69
C LEU A 275 41.59 -20.82 -6.23
N GLY A 276 42.87 -21.10 -5.99
CA GLY A 276 43.98 -20.11 -6.10
C GLY A 276 43.97 -18.84 -5.21
N THR A 277 42.89 -18.53 -4.49
CA THR A 277 42.65 -17.28 -3.76
C THR A 277 42.20 -17.50 -2.31
N GLY A 278 42.08 -18.75 -1.88
CA GLY A 278 41.69 -19.10 -0.52
C GLY A 278 42.80 -18.86 0.51
N SER A 279 42.42 -18.39 1.69
CA SER A 279 43.33 -18.03 2.79
C SER A 279 43.30 -19.02 3.96
N ASP A 280 42.48 -20.08 3.88
CA ASP A 280 42.35 -21.04 4.97
C ASP A 280 43.62 -21.87 5.12
N THR A 281 44.08 -22.04 6.36
CA THR A 281 45.32 -22.76 6.62
C THR A 281 45.03 -24.25 6.77
N LEU A 282 45.42 -25.01 5.75
CA LEU A 282 45.33 -26.46 5.74
C LEU A 282 46.57 -27.10 6.39
N SER A 283 46.33 -28.03 7.31
CA SER A 283 47.33 -28.93 7.87
C SER A 283 47.00 -30.37 7.50
N TYR A 284 47.91 -31.04 6.79
CA TYR A 284 47.72 -32.39 6.27
C TYR A 284 49.05 -33.13 6.02
N PRO A 285 49.17 -34.42 6.41
CA PRO A 285 48.26 -35.14 7.30
C PRO A 285 48.46 -34.71 8.75
N ALA A 286 47.38 -34.33 9.44
CA ALA A 286 47.36 -34.16 10.88
C ALA A 286 47.07 -35.53 11.53
N PRO A 287 47.99 -36.12 12.30
CA PRO A 287 47.92 -37.53 12.71
C PRO A 287 46.89 -37.79 13.82
N SER A 288 46.49 -36.76 14.57
CA SER A 288 45.47 -36.87 15.62
C SER A 288 44.72 -35.56 15.82
N ALA A 289 43.44 -35.67 16.20
CA ALA A 289 42.60 -34.54 16.56
C ALA A 289 43.18 -33.76 17.77
N PRO A 290 43.23 -32.41 17.72
CA PRO A 290 43.58 -31.60 18.88
C PRO A 290 42.64 -31.87 20.06
N LEU A 291 43.21 -31.98 21.27
CA LEU A 291 42.43 -32.14 22.50
C LEU A 291 42.04 -30.77 23.06
N ALA A 292 40.83 -30.66 23.63
CA ALA A 292 40.41 -29.49 24.38
C ALA A 292 41.41 -29.13 25.49
N GLY A 293 41.81 -27.86 25.58
CA GLY A 293 42.85 -27.36 26.47
C GLY A 293 44.30 -27.65 26.03
N GLY A 294 44.49 -28.37 24.93
CA GLY A 294 45.81 -28.64 24.34
C GLY A 294 46.38 -27.47 23.54
N ILE A 295 47.67 -27.55 23.20
CA ILE A 295 48.35 -26.60 22.34
C ILE A 295 48.49 -27.18 20.93
N LEU A 296 48.11 -26.40 19.94
CA LEU A 296 48.20 -26.67 18.51
C LEU A 296 49.25 -25.72 17.90
N THR A 297 50.30 -26.27 17.31
CA THR A 297 51.34 -25.48 16.61
C THR A 297 51.35 -25.81 15.12
N LEU A 298 50.83 -24.90 14.30
CA LEU A 298 50.81 -25.06 12.84
C LEU A 298 52.24 -24.94 12.27
N GLY A 299 52.58 -25.86 11.37
CA GLY A 299 53.91 -26.01 10.79
C GLY A 299 54.86 -26.88 11.63
N GLY A 300 54.37 -27.41 12.76
CA GLY A 300 55.07 -28.40 13.57
C GLY A 300 55.00 -29.83 13.01
N VAL A 301 55.57 -30.78 13.76
CA VAL A 301 55.57 -32.21 13.38
C VAL A 301 54.18 -32.84 13.45
N ASP A 302 53.34 -32.38 14.37
CA ASP A 302 51.99 -32.90 14.57
C ASP A 302 50.96 -32.20 13.66
N PHE A 303 51.24 -30.98 13.19
CA PHE A 303 50.30 -30.22 12.35
C PHE A 303 51.06 -29.53 11.21
N PRO A 304 51.58 -30.29 10.22
CA PRO A 304 52.34 -29.73 9.12
C PRO A 304 51.45 -28.89 8.20
N VAL A 305 51.82 -27.64 7.94
CA VAL A 305 51.08 -26.77 7.02
C VAL A 305 51.32 -27.24 5.58
N TYR A 306 50.23 -27.56 4.90
CA TYR A 306 50.22 -27.91 3.49
C TYR A 306 49.79 -26.69 2.68
N SER A 307 50.72 -26.12 1.93
CA SER A 307 50.51 -24.87 1.20
C SER A 307 49.58 -25.08 -0.01
N GLN A 308 48.27 -25.01 0.24
CA GLN A 308 47.22 -24.91 -0.77
C GLN A 308 46.30 -23.74 -0.43
N THR A 309 45.86 -23.03 -1.48
CA THR A 309 44.84 -21.98 -1.37
C THR A 309 43.47 -22.64 -1.39
N ARG A 310 42.80 -22.68 -0.24
CA ARG A 310 41.46 -23.25 -0.09
C ARG A 310 40.55 -22.30 0.67
N THR A 311 39.25 -22.38 0.37
CA THR A 311 38.21 -21.69 1.11
C THR A 311 37.12 -22.70 1.45
N TYR A 312 36.84 -22.85 2.74
CA TYR A 312 35.84 -23.77 3.29
C TYR A 312 34.56 -23.04 3.66
N SER A 313 33.41 -23.69 3.49
CA SER A 313 32.10 -23.18 3.96
C SER A 313 31.90 -23.42 5.46
N PHE A 314 32.65 -22.67 6.25
CA PHE A 314 32.70 -22.79 7.71
C PHE A 314 32.75 -21.39 8.36
N ALA A 315 31.91 -21.18 9.36
CA ALA A 315 31.77 -19.90 10.06
C ALA A 315 31.37 -20.09 11.52
N ALA A 316 31.33 -19.00 12.28
CA ALA A 316 30.78 -18.94 13.62
C ALA A 316 29.90 -17.70 13.78
N ASP A 317 28.79 -17.86 14.49
CA ASP A 317 27.97 -16.76 14.95
C ASP A 317 28.55 -16.28 16.29
N VAL A 318 28.96 -15.02 16.33
CA VAL A 318 29.57 -14.38 17.50
C VAL A 318 28.76 -13.18 17.91
N VAL A 319 28.37 -13.11 19.18
CA VAL A 319 27.74 -11.91 19.74
C VAL A 319 28.84 -10.97 20.20
N ASP A 320 29.08 -9.90 19.44
CA ASP A 320 30.04 -8.83 19.78
C ASP A 320 29.41 -7.86 20.79
N THR A 321 29.96 -7.83 22.00
CA THR A 321 29.48 -6.96 23.09
C THR A 321 30.16 -5.58 23.09
N SER A 322 31.06 -5.31 22.14
CA SER A 322 31.83 -4.07 22.07
C SER A 322 30.98 -2.85 21.66
N ALA A 323 29.85 -3.07 21.00
CA ALA A 323 28.85 -2.06 20.68
C ALA A 323 27.43 -2.65 20.74
N VAL A 324 26.55 -1.99 21.49
CA VAL A 324 25.12 -2.31 21.51
C VAL A 324 24.44 -1.48 20.44
N ALA A 325 24.15 -2.08 19.29
CA ALA A 325 23.32 -1.43 18.28
C ALA A 325 21.88 -1.27 18.82
N PRO A 326 21.21 -0.14 18.59
CA PRO A 326 19.79 0.00 18.93
C PRO A 326 18.98 -1.04 18.16
N LEU A 327 18.07 -1.74 18.86
CA LEU A 327 17.16 -2.68 18.24
C LEU A 327 16.20 -1.90 17.33
N VAL A 328 16.15 -2.29 16.06
CA VAL A 328 15.10 -1.87 15.12
C VAL A 328 14.22 -3.09 14.92
N ASP A 329 12.96 -2.98 15.31
CA ASP A 329 12.04 -4.10 15.27
C ASP A 329 11.77 -4.55 13.83
N ALA A 330 11.74 -5.87 13.64
CA ALA A 330 11.24 -6.50 12.43
C ALA A 330 9.71 -6.52 12.47
N THR A 331 9.07 -6.38 11.30
CA THR A 331 7.61 -6.44 11.15
C THR A 331 7.23 -7.49 10.13
N ALA A 332 6.07 -8.12 10.32
CA ALA A 332 5.59 -9.18 9.44
C ALA A 332 4.06 -9.24 9.38
N THR A 333 3.54 -9.63 8.22
CA THR A 333 2.11 -9.82 7.95
C THR A 333 1.79 -11.31 7.79
N ALA A 334 0.76 -11.80 8.49
CA ALA A 334 0.26 -13.16 8.34
C ALA A 334 -0.79 -13.22 7.20
N PHE A 335 -0.63 -14.19 6.30
CA PHE A 335 -1.58 -14.49 5.24
C PHE A 335 -2.15 -15.90 5.42
N GLY A 336 -3.44 -16.03 5.14
CA GLY A 336 -4.19 -17.27 5.24
C GLY A 336 -4.80 -17.75 3.94
N GLY A 337 -5.41 -18.93 4.04
CA GLY A 337 -6.37 -19.48 3.08
C GLY A 337 -7.70 -19.76 3.78
N VAL A 338 -8.78 -19.82 3.01
CA VAL A 338 -10.12 -20.13 3.51
C VAL A 338 -10.10 -21.47 4.23
N ASP A 339 -10.46 -21.46 5.50
CA ASP A 339 -10.54 -22.64 6.36
C ASP A 339 -11.93 -23.27 6.26
N GLN A 340 -12.97 -22.47 6.46
CA GLN A 340 -14.35 -22.91 6.37
C GLN A 340 -15.24 -21.81 5.81
N VAL A 341 -16.33 -22.20 5.14
CA VAL A 341 -17.47 -21.32 4.85
C VAL A 341 -18.66 -21.76 5.69
N LEU A 342 -19.13 -20.87 6.56
CA LEU A 342 -20.31 -21.07 7.38
C LEU A 342 -21.53 -20.43 6.71
N LEU A 343 -22.49 -21.29 6.33
CA LEU A 343 -23.77 -20.86 5.79
C LEU A 343 -24.62 -20.22 6.91
N VAL A 344 -25.07 -18.98 6.68
CA VAL A 344 -25.90 -18.21 7.61
C VAL A 344 -27.38 -18.33 7.24
N ASP A 345 -27.70 -18.20 5.95
CA ASP A 345 -29.03 -18.45 5.38
C ASP A 345 -28.87 -19.23 4.08
N GLY A 346 -29.68 -20.27 3.87
CA GLY A 346 -29.65 -21.10 2.68
C GLY A 346 -30.43 -20.53 1.49
N GLY A 347 -31.26 -19.50 1.69
CA GLY A 347 -32.09 -18.92 0.65
C GLY A 347 -33.06 -19.95 0.01
N SER A 348 -33.54 -19.64 -1.20
CA SER A 348 -34.43 -20.53 -1.95
C SER A 348 -34.39 -20.27 -3.46
N GLY A 349 -34.84 -21.25 -4.24
CA GLY A 349 -35.03 -21.12 -5.69
C GLY A 349 -33.78 -21.34 -6.55
N TYR A 350 -32.65 -21.78 -5.96
CA TYR A 350 -31.42 -22.04 -6.70
C TYR A 350 -31.55 -23.30 -7.59
N THR A 351 -31.01 -23.22 -8.80
CA THR A 351 -31.05 -24.31 -9.79
C THR A 351 -29.65 -24.72 -10.28
N MET A 352 -28.71 -23.79 -10.26
CA MET A 352 -27.29 -23.96 -10.57
C MET A 352 -26.46 -23.03 -9.68
N PRO A 353 -26.34 -23.33 -8.37
CA PRO A 353 -25.65 -22.42 -7.48
C PRO A 353 -24.14 -22.40 -7.72
N THR A 354 -23.55 -21.21 -7.71
CA THR A 354 -22.08 -20.99 -7.75
C THR A 354 -21.63 -20.18 -6.55
N VAL A 355 -20.35 -20.32 -6.18
CA VAL A 355 -19.76 -19.63 -5.02
C VAL A 355 -18.56 -18.84 -5.51
N ASP A 356 -18.60 -17.52 -5.29
CA ASP A 356 -17.51 -16.61 -5.59
C ASP A 356 -16.87 -16.10 -4.30
N PHE A 357 -15.55 -15.96 -4.32
CA PHE A 357 -14.76 -15.30 -3.29
C PHE A 357 -14.15 -14.02 -3.81
N ASP A 358 -13.81 -13.09 -2.92
CA ASP A 358 -12.97 -11.96 -3.28
C ASP A 358 -11.55 -12.40 -3.69
N LEU A 359 -10.85 -11.51 -4.40
CA LEU A 359 -9.44 -11.69 -4.74
C LEU A 359 -8.57 -11.63 -3.46
N PRO A 360 -7.45 -12.38 -3.41
CA PRO A 360 -6.49 -12.28 -2.32
C PRO A 360 -5.83 -10.89 -2.21
N ASP A 361 -5.37 -10.54 -1.01
CA ASP A 361 -4.67 -9.28 -0.74
C ASP A 361 -3.21 -9.32 -1.22
N SER A 362 -2.58 -10.49 -1.17
CA SER A 362 -1.22 -10.68 -1.65
C SER A 362 -1.14 -10.65 -3.18
N PRO A 363 -0.17 -9.95 -3.79
CA PRO A 363 0.05 -9.93 -5.24
C PRO A 363 0.27 -11.31 -5.85
N ASP A 364 0.83 -12.26 -5.09
CA ASP A 364 1.07 -13.65 -5.49
C ASP A 364 -0.01 -14.61 -4.95
N GLY A 365 -1.12 -14.07 -4.43
CA GLY A 365 -2.20 -14.85 -3.85
C GLY A 365 -2.97 -15.66 -4.89
N VAL A 366 -3.49 -16.81 -4.45
CA VAL A 366 -4.35 -17.66 -5.28
C VAL A 366 -5.77 -17.59 -4.73
N GLN A 367 -6.73 -17.23 -5.60
CA GLN A 367 -8.13 -17.14 -5.19
C GLN A 367 -8.67 -18.49 -4.71
N ALA A 368 -9.45 -18.48 -3.63
CA ALA A 368 -10.16 -19.65 -3.14
C ALA A 368 -11.25 -20.10 -4.11
N SER A 369 -11.61 -21.38 -4.08
CA SER A 369 -12.72 -21.95 -4.87
C SER A 369 -13.58 -22.85 -4.00
N ALA A 370 -14.89 -22.83 -4.23
CA ALA A 370 -15.86 -23.64 -3.51
C ALA A 370 -17.06 -23.97 -4.39
N HIS A 371 -17.85 -24.94 -3.95
CA HIS A 371 -19.16 -25.24 -4.51
C HIS A 371 -20.23 -25.24 -3.42
N ALA A 372 -21.47 -24.98 -3.82
CA ALA A 372 -22.62 -25.03 -2.94
C ALA A 372 -23.36 -26.36 -3.11
N GLU A 373 -23.71 -26.99 -2.00
CA GLU A 373 -24.69 -28.08 -1.96
C GLU A 373 -26.08 -27.48 -1.79
N PHE A 374 -27.09 -28.02 -2.48
CA PHE A 374 -28.47 -27.52 -2.40
C PHE A 374 -29.49 -28.64 -2.55
N ASP A 375 -30.68 -28.44 -1.97
CA ASP A 375 -31.83 -29.32 -2.20
C ASP A 375 -32.46 -28.99 -3.55
N SER A 376 -32.34 -29.91 -4.51
CA SER A 376 -32.88 -29.75 -5.86
C SER A 376 -34.41 -29.62 -5.94
N THR A 377 -35.13 -29.91 -4.86
CA THR A 377 -36.59 -29.82 -4.79
C THR A 377 -37.06 -28.43 -4.38
N THR A 378 -36.36 -27.83 -3.41
CA THR A 378 -36.71 -26.52 -2.82
C THR A 378 -35.83 -25.39 -3.34
N GLY A 379 -34.67 -25.73 -3.92
CA GLY A 379 -33.65 -24.78 -4.34
C GLY A 379 -32.94 -24.12 -3.17
N THR A 380 -32.95 -24.69 -1.97
CA THR A 380 -32.29 -24.11 -0.78
C THR A 380 -30.86 -24.64 -0.66
N ILE A 381 -29.89 -23.74 -0.45
CA ILE A 381 -28.50 -24.10 -0.17
C ILE A 381 -28.41 -24.77 1.21
N THR A 382 -27.72 -25.91 1.29
CA THR A 382 -27.56 -26.69 2.52
C THR A 382 -26.16 -26.62 3.09
N ALA A 383 -25.15 -26.41 2.24
CA ALA A 383 -23.76 -26.25 2.65
C ALA A 383 -22.95 -25.53 1.56
N VAL A 384 -21.80 -24.97 1.95
CA VAL A 384 -20.76 -24.53 1.02
C VAL A 384 -19.48 -25.30 1.35
N VAL A 385 -18.95 -26.01 0.36
CA VAL A 385 -17.77 -26.87 0.51
C VAL A 385 -16.60 -26.20 -0.21
N VAL A 386 -15.54 -25.93 0.54
CA VAL A 386 -14.30 -25.34 0.00
C VAL A 386 -13.55 -26.41 -0.79
N ASP A 387 -13.34 -26.17 -2.08
CA ASP A 387 -12.58 -27.05 -2.98
C ASP A 387 -11.08 -26.74 -2.94
N SER A 388 -10.75 -25.45 -2.95
CA SER A 388 -9.39 -24.95 -2.78
C SER A 388 -9.42 -23.79 -1.80
N PRO A 389 -8.63 -23.83 -0.71
CA PRO A 389 -8.59 -22.77 0.28
C PRO A 389 -7.98 -21.46 -0.25
N GLY A 390 -7.31 -21.49 -1.40
CA GLY A 390 -6.53 -20.34 -1.89
C GLY A 390 -5.37 -19.95 -0.94
N SER A 391 -4.79 -18.79 -1.17
CA SER A 391 -3.70 -18.22 -0.37
C SER A 391 -3.62 -16.71 -0.54
N GLY A 392 -2.97 -16.03 0.41
CA GLY A 392 -2.72 -14.58 0.31
C GLY A 392 -3.82 -13.71 0.90
N TYR A 393 -4.75 -14.29 1.66
CA TYR A 393 -5.81 -13.55 2.34
C TYR A 393 -5.33 -13.04 3.70
N SER A 394 -5.26 -11.74 3.88
CA SER A 394 -5.00 -11.09 5.18
C SER A 394 -6.25 -11.01 6.06
N SER A 395 -7.42 -11.21 5.46
CA SER A 395 -8.73 -11.32 6.13
C SER A 395 -9.65 -12.31 5.39
N PRO A 396 -10.67 -12.92 6.03
CA PRO A 396 -11.55 -13.85 5.35
C PRO A 396 -12.25 -13.18 4.17
N PRO A 397 -12.15 -13.73 2.95
CA PRO A 397 -12.79 -13.14 1.78
C PRO A 397 -14.32 -13.14 1.92
N ASN A 398 -14.99 -12.17 1.30
CA ASN A 398 -16.43 -12.24 1.17
C ASN A 398 -16.84 -13.47 0.36
N VAL A 399 -18.00 -14.05 0.69
CA VAL A 399 -18.55 -15.22 0.01
C VAL A 399 -19.90 -14.85 -0.60
N VAL A 400 -19.99 -14.92 -1.93
CA VAL A 400 -21.24 -14.65 -2.65
C VAL A 400 -21.74 -15.94 -3.28
N ILE A 401 -22.99 -16.28 -2.99
CA ILE A 401 -23.66 -17.44 -3.60
C ILE A 401 -24.66 -16.93 -4.65
N ARG A 402 -24.45 -17.33 -5.91
CA ARG A 402 -25.26 -16.93 -7.06
C ARG A 402 -26.01 -18.13 -7.65
N ASP A 403 -27.01 -17.86 -8.47
CA ASP A 403 -27.63 -18.87 -9.34
C ASP A 403 -27.17 -18.62 -10.79
N GLY A 404 -26.32 -19.49 -11.33
CA GLY A 404 -25.51 -19.24 -12.53
C GLY A 404 -24.14 -18.63 -12.21
N THR A 405 -23.31 -18.36 -13.23
CA THR A 405 -21.96 -17.77 -13.05
C THR A 405 -22.03 -16.24 -13.07
N ILE A 406 -20.96 -15.55 -12.64
CA ILE A 406 -20.89 -14.09 -12.76
C ILE A 406 -21.04 -13.59 -14.21
N PHE A 407 -20.65 -14.42 -15.20
CA PHE A 407 -20.73 -14.11 -16.63
C PHE A 407 -22.02 -14.62 -17.30
N ASP A 408 -22.80 -15.45 -16.61
CA ASP A 408 -24.08 -16.00 -17.10
C ASP A 408 -25.04 -16.22 -15.91
N PRO A 409 -25.58 -15.13 -15.32
CA PRO A 409 -26.49 -15.22 -14.19
C PRO A 409 -27.89 -15.66 -14.63
N ILE A 410 -28.53 -16.52 -13.82
CA ILE A 410 -29.92 -16.95 -14.06
C ILE A 410 -30.87 -15.85 -13.59
N ASN A 411 -31.45 -15.12 -14.54
CA ASN A 411 -32.43 -14.07 -14.24
C ASN A 411 -33.70 -14.65 -13.57
N ASN A 412 -34.10 -14.05 -12.44
CA ASN A 412 -35.16 -14.57 -11.54
C ASN A 412 -34.86 -15.96 -10.94
N GLY A 413 -33.58 -16.34 -10.87
CA GLY A 413 -33.13 -17.56 -10.18
C GLY A 413 -33.11 -17.43 -8.65
N GLY A 414 -32.44 -18.38 -8.01
CA GLY A 414 -32.31 -18.47 -6.56
C GLY A 414 -31.71 -17.21 -5.92
N SER A 415 -32.21 -16.87 -4.74
CA SER A 415 -31.75 -15.70 -3.98
C SER A 415 -31.85 -15.89 -2.46
N GLY A 416 -31.18 -15.02 -1.72
CA GLY A 416 -31.26 -14.94 -0.26
C GLY A 416 -30.25 -15.80 0.51
N ALA A 417 -29.40 -16.59 -0.17
CA ALA A 417 -28.35 -17.32 0.53
C ALA A 417 -27.24 -16.35 1.01
N THR A 418 -26.79 -16.51 2.25
CA THR A 418 -25.70 -15.74 2.85
C THR A 418 -24.74 -16.66 3.57
N ALA A 419 -23.44 -16.40 3.46
CA ALA A 419 -22.39 -17.20 4.08
C ALA A 419 -21.22 -16.32 4.53
N THR A 420 -20.42 -16.84 5.45
CA THR A 420 -19.22 -16.17 5.99
C THR A 420 -18.03 -17.11 5.92
N ALA A 421 -16.85 -16.61 5.59
CA ALA A 421 -15.62 -17.41 5.58
C ALA A 421 -14.81 -17.24 6.87
N THR A 422 -14.01 -18.25 7.22
CA THR A 422 -12.94 -18.19 8.22
C THR A 422 -11.60 -18.46 7.56
N LEU A 423 -10.49 -18.04 8.17
CA LEU A 423 -9.13 -18.34 7.70
C LEU A 423 -8.37 -19.29 8.62
N LYS A 424 -7.37 -19.93 8.02
CA LYS A 424 -6.21 -20.58 8.66
C LYS A 424 -4.94 -19.93 8.12
N ILE A 425 -3.94 -19.70 8.96
CA ILE A 425 -2.70 -19.03 8.53
C ILE A 425 -1.88 -20.01 7.70
N PHE A 426 -1.40 -19.56 6.54
CA PHE A 426 -0.57 -20.36 5.64
C PHE A 426 0.86 -19.86 5.58
N SER A 427 1.07 -18.55 5.67
CA SER A 427 2.39 -17.96 5.65
C SER A 427 2.44 -16.70 6.52
N VAL A 428 3.66 -16.34 6.90
CA VAL A 428 3.97 -15.06 7.53
C VAL A 428 5.05 -14.41 6.69
N ALA A 429 4.71 -13.33 5.99
CA ALA A 429 5.63 -12.59 5.14
C ALA A 429 6.30 -11.49 5.95
N MET A 430 7.61 -11.32 5.77
CA MET A 430 8.34 -10.21 6.38
C MET A 430 8.01 -8.90 5.64
N ASP A 431 7.62 -7.86 6.36
CA ASP A 431 7.50 -6.51 5.80
C ASP A 431 8.82 -5.75 5.98
N THR A 432 9.46 -5.89 7.15
CA THR A 432 10.80 -5.36 7.43
C THR A 432 11.62 -6.37 8.24
N TYR A 433 12.89 -6.54 7.90
CA TYR A 433 13.76 -7.56 8.52
C TYR A 433 14.29 -7.16 9.92
N GLY A 434 14.17 -5.89 10.30
CA GLY A 434 14.74 -5.35 11.54
C GLY A 434 16.27 -5.47 11.63
N SER A 435 16.85 -5.02 12.75
CA SER A 435 18.29 -5.14 13.03
C SER A 435 18.59 -5.08 14.53
N GLY A 436 19.70 -5.68 14.96
CA GLY A 436 20.12 -5.68 16.37
C GLY A 436 19.74 -6.95 17.16
N TYR A 437 19.31 -8.01 16.47
CA TYR A 437 18.96 -9.29 17.08
C TYR A 437 20.21 -10.14 17.38
N SER A 438 20.49 -10.35 18.66
CA SER A 438 21.53 -11.25 19.18
C SER A 438 21.09 -12.72 19.28
N SER A 439 19.78 -12.97 19.26
CA SER A 439 19.18 -14.31 19.19
C SER A 439 17.82 -14.25 18.48
N ALA A 440 17.28 -15.40 18.09
CA ALA A 440 15.93 -15.48 17.52
C ALA A 440 14.89 -14.85 18.46
N PRO A 441 14.08 -13.88 18.00
CA PRO A 441 13.01 -13.29 18.79
C PRO A 441 11.83 -14.26 18.93
N THR A 442 10.99 -14.00 19.94
CA THR A 442 9.72 -14.71 20.10
C THR A 442 8.69 -14.14 19.13
N VAL A 443 8.05 -15.01 18.36
CA VAL A 443 6.95 -14.65 17.46
C VAL A 443 5.63 -15.04 18.11
N THR A 444 4.80 -14.05 18.41
CA THR A 444 3.46 -14.27 18.95
C THR A 444 2.42 -13.88 17.91
N ILE A 445 1.50 -14.79 17.59
CA ILE A 445 0.37 -14.54 16.68
C ILE A 445 -0.88 -14.49 17.55
N ASN A 446 -1.42 -13.30 17.77
CA ASN A 446 -2.62 -13.10 18.57
C ASN A 446 -3.79 -12.67 17.68
N ASP A 447 -4.93 -13.33 17.86
CA ASP A 447 -6.19 -13.02 17.20
C ASP A 447 -7.35 -13.11 18.21
N PRO A 448 -8.36 -12.23 18.16
CA PRO A 448 -9.50 -12.27 19.08
C PRO A 448 -10.39 -13.51 18.93
N THR A 449 -10.27 -14.22 17.81
CA THR A 449 -11.20 -15.28 17.38
C THR A 449 -10.49 -16.56 16.94
N GLY A 450 -9.33 -16.44 16.29
CA GLY A 450 -8.48 -17.54 15.90
C GLY A 450 -7.58 -17.98 17.05
N ALA A 451 -7.24 -19.27 17.07
CA ALA A 451 -6.37 -19.84 18.09
C ALA A 451 -5.41 -20.88 17.51
N GLY A 452 -4.31 -21.12 18.23
CA GLY A 452 -3.41 -22.25 17.99
C GLY A 452 -2.41 -22.07 16.84
N ALA A 453 -2.26 -20.86 16.28
CA ALA A 453 -1.13 -20.59 15.40
C ALA A 453 0.13 -20.35 16.21
N THR A 454 1.24 -20.93 15.76
CA THR A 454 2.56 -20.75 16.35
C THR A 454 3.56 -20.57 15.23
N ALA A 455 4.58 -19.74 15.46
CA ALA A 455 5.65 -19.51 14.50
C ALA A 455 6.99 -19.33 15.23
N THR A 456 8.08 -19.45 14.47
CA THR A 456 9.46 -19.27 14.95
C THR A 456 10.20 -18.34 14.01
N ALA A 457 10.97 -17.41 14.54
CA ALA A 457 11.82 -16.52 13.75
C ALA A 457 13.20 -17.13 13.53
N THR A 458 13.77 -16.91 12.35
CA THR A 458 15.18 -17.18 12.04
C THR A 458 15.94 -15.86 12.03
N VAL A 459 17.07 -15.81 12.73
CA VAL A 459 17.96 -14.63 12.73
C VAL A 459 19.27 -14.99 12.03
N ASN A 460 19.73 -14.08 11.19
CA ASN A 460 21.05 -14.15 10.56
C ASN A 460 21.72 -12.78 10.64
N ALA A 461 22.97 -12.75 11.10
CA ALA A 461 23.80 -11.53 11.15
C ALA A 461 23.09 -10.29 11.74
N GLY A 462 22.25 -10.48 12.77
CA GLY A 462 21.57 -9.39 13.45
C GLY A 462 20.18 -9.02 12.93
N SER A 463 19.67 -9.66 11.87
CA SER A 463 18.34 -9.39 11.28
C SER A 463 17.47 -10.65 11.29
N VAL A 464 16.15 -10.48 11.43
CA VAL A 464 15.18 -11.57 11.26
C VAL A 464 15.02 -11.83 9.77
N THR A 465 15.45 -12.98 9.27
CA THR A 465 15.42 -13.28 7.83
C THR A 465 14.15 -13.99 7.40
N SER A 466 13.49 -14.69 8.32
CA SER A 466 12.21 -15.35 8.04
C SER A 466 11.43 -15.65 9.31
N ILE A 467 10.11 -15.81 9.15
CA ILE A 467 9.22 -16.34 10.18
C ILE A 467 8.60 -17.62 9.63
N ASN A 468 8.96 -18.74 10.25
CA ASN A 468 8.48 -20.06 9.87
C ASN A 468 7.28 -20.43 10.73
N LEU A 469 6.13 -20.57 10.09
CA LEU A 469 4.91 -21.02 10.73
C LEU A 469 5.06 -22.49 11.14
N THR A 470 4.89 -22.78 12.43
CA THR A 470 5.00 -24.13 13.01
C THR A 470 3.64 -24.78 13.23
N SER A 471 2.60 -23.98 13.49
CA SER A 471 1.21 -24.40 13.49
C SER A 471 0.35 -23.31 12.83
N PRO A 472 -0.55 -23.66 11.90
CA PRO A 472 -1.38 -22.69 11.19
C PRO A 472 -2.54 -22.14 12.02
N GLY A 473 -2.94 -22.84 13.09
CA GLY A 473 -4.15 -22.55 13.85
C GLY A 473 -5.44 -22.60 13.00
N SER A 474 -6.56 -22.18 13.59
CA SER A 474 -7.84 -22.08 12.89
C SER A 474 -8.74 -20.98 13.48
N GLY A 475 -9.80 -20.62 12.75
CA GLY A 475 -10.84 -19.71 13.23
C GLY A 475 -10.45 -18.24 13.20
N TYR A 476 -9.40 -17.86 12.47
CA TYR A 476 -9.01 -16.46 12.30
C TYR A 476 -10.10 -15.76 11.48
N ILE A 477 -10.96 -15.01 12.16
CA ILE A 477 -11.98 -14.14 11.57
C ILE A 477 -11.64 -12.70 11.92
N THR A 478 -10.54 -12.20 11.39
CA THR A 478 -10.33 -10.76 11.39
C THR A 478 -11.29 -10.18 10.37
N GLN A 479 -12.38 -9.61 10.88
CA GLN A 479 -13.35 -8.87 10.09
C GLN A 479 -12.59 -7.81 9.29
N GLY A 480 -12.23 -8.15 8.05
CA GLY A 480 -11.54 -7.31 7.10
C GLY A 480 -12.56 -6.53 6.29
N GLY A 481 -12.31 -5.25 6.18
CA GLY A 481 -13.11 -4.27 5.50
C GLY A 481 -12.20 -3.07 5.28
N ILE A 482 -12.55 -2.22 4.32
CA ILE A 482 -11.78 -1.03 4.01
C ILE A 482 -11.81 -0.10 5.23
N LYS A 483 -10.63 0.22 5.79
CA LYS A 483 -10.49 1.16 6.91
C LYS A 483 -11.13 2.49 6.50
N LYS A 484 -12.20 2.89 7.18
CA LYS A 484 -12.96 4.12 6.89
C LYS A 484 -12.41 5.29 7.70
N PHE A 485 -12.44 6.50 7.14
CA PHE A 485 -12.09 7.76 7.81
C PHE A 485 -10.66 7.82 8.39
N GLN A 486 -9.72 7.01 7.86
CA GLN A 486 -8.32 7.04 8.29
C GLN A 486 -7.50 8.13 7.57
N ASP A 487 -7.94 8.50 6.38
CA ASP A 487 -7.32 9.53 5.55
C ASP A 487 -8.12 10.82 5.71
N GLY A 488 -7.41 11.94 5.89
CA GLY A 488 -7.99 13.27 5.98
C GLY A 488 -8.67 13.65 4.66
N LEU A 489 -9.82 14.31 4.74
CA LEU A 489 -10.48 14.82 3.53
C LEU A 489 -9.63 15.90 2.87
N PRO A 490 -9.58 15.97 1.54
CA PRO A 490 -8.91 17.05 0.83
C PRO A 490 -9.62 18.38 1.12
N MET A 491 -8.84 19.42 1.35
CA MET A 491 -9.33 20.78 1.61
C MET A 491 -9.22 21.63 0.34
N LEU A 492 -10.04 22.68 0.24
CA LEU A 492 -9.91 23.65 -0.86
C LEU A 492 -8.50 24.27 -0.89
N CYS A 493 -7.91 24.36 -2.09
CA CYS A 493 -6.66 25.05 -2.35
C CYS A 493 -6.80 26.11 -3.44
N ASP A 494 -6.23 27.31 -3.24
CA ASP A 494 -5.92 28.23 -4.35
C ASP A 494 -4.49 27.96 -4.87
N PRO A 495 -4.31 27.35 -6.05
CA PRO A 495 -2.98 27.00 -6.55
C PRO A 495 -2.10 28.22 -6.80
N SER A 496 -2.69 29.41 -7.03
CA SER A 496 -1.93 30.66 -7.19
C SER A 496 -1.32 31.20 -5.88
N LEU A 497 -1.79 30.69 -4.74
CA LEU A 497 -1.35 31.08 -3.40
C LEU A 497 -0.62 29.95 -2.65
N GLY A 498 -0.63 28.73 -3.19
CA GLY A 498 -0.01 27.53 -2.62
C GLY A 498 -1.02 26.62 -1.89
N CYS A 499 -0.79 25.31 -1.96
CA CYS A 499 -1.65 24.27 -1.40
C CYS A 499 -1.12 23.66 -0.11
N THR A 500 -2.04 23.15 0.70
CA THR A 500 -1.75 22.25 1.82
C THR A 500 -2.55 20.98 1.62
N ASP A 501 -1.83 19.88 1.49
CA ASP A 501 -2.42 18.60 1.16
C ASP A 501 -2.86 17.84 2.42
N ASN A 502 -3.75 16.87 2.24
CA ASN A 502 -4.02 15.84 3.24
C ASN A 502 -2.84 14.84 3.36
N ASN A 503 -3.00 13.81 4.20
CA ASN A 503 -1.99 12.77 4.40
C ASN A 503 -1.70 11.89 3.16
N LEU A 504 -2.52 12.00 2.11
CA LEU A 504 -2.34 11.31 0.83
C LEU A 504 -1.77 12.23 -0.27
N GLY A 505 -1.45 13.49 0.05
CA GLY A 505 -0.97 14.45 -0.95
C GLY A 505 -2.08 15.08 -1.80
N GLN A 506 -3.33 15.08 -1.32
CA GLN A 506 -4.51 15.53 -2.07
C GLN A 506 -5.07 16.84 -1.53
N HIS A 507 -5.65 17.63 -2.42
CA HIS A 507 -6.45 18.82 -2.11
C HIS A 507 -7.55 19.00 -3.18
N LEU A 508 -8.52 19.89 -2.92
CA LEU A 508 -9.54 20.29 -3.89
C LEU A 508 -9.11 21.60 -4.56
N PRO A 509 -8.56 21.59 -5.78
CA PRO A 509 -8.04 22.80 -6.40
C PRO A 509 -9.16 23.80 -6.70
N LEU A 510 -8.91 25.09 -6.53
CA LEU A 510 -9.76 26.17 -7.00
C LEU A 510 -9.32 26.56 -8.41
N ALA A 511 -10.28 26.65 -9.32
CA ALA A 511 -10.02 27.17 -10.64
C ALA A 511 -9.78 28.69 -10.56
N VAL A 512 -8.66 29.16 -11.11
CA VAL A 512 -8.29 30.59 -11.12
C VAL A 512 -8.59 31.19 -12.49
N PRO A 513 -9.51 32.17 -12.60
CA PRO A 513 -9.95 32.68 -13.89
C PRO A 513 -8.93 33.58 -14.56
N ASP A 514 -8.87 33.52 -15.88
CA ASP A 514 -8.50 34.69 -16.66
C ASP A 514 -9.66 35.71 -16.64
N THR A 515 -9.35 36.93 -16.23
CA THR A 515 -10.32 38.04 -16.09
C THR A 515 -10.13 39.12 -17.17
N THR A 516 -9.21 38.90 -18.11
CA THR A 516 -8.75 39.89 -19.08
C THR A 516 -9.30 39.62 -20.47
N THR A 517 -9.34 38.38 -20.96
CA THR A 517 -9.77 38.04 -22.33
C THR A 517 -11.17 38.58 -22.61
N PHE A 518 -12.14 38.25 -21.76
CA PHE A 518 -13.54 38.68 -21.88
C PHE A 518 -13.85 39.89 -21.01
N SER A 519 -13.15 40.99 -21.26
CA SER A 519 -13.29 42.24 -20.51
C SER A 519 -13.88 43.37 -21.35
N VAL A 520 -14.42 44.38 -20.66
CA VAL A 520 -14.85 45.63 -21.31
C VAL A 520 -13.69 46.31 -22.04
N ALA A 521 -12.46 46.15 -21.54
CA ALA A 521 -11.26 46.67 -22.19
C ALA A 521 -11.00 46.03 -23.57
N ASN A 522 -11.41 44.77 -23.74
CA ASN A 522 -11.29 44.02 -24.99
C ASN A 522 -12.57 44.06 -25.84
N GLY A 523 -13.50 44.97 -25.55
CA GLY A 523 -14.69 45.22 -26.38
C GLY A 523 -15.94 44.41 -26.02
N PHE A 524 -15.93 43.68 -24.90
CA PHE A 524 -17.10 42.96 -24.41
C PHE A 524 -18.05 43.87 -23.61
N ALA A 525 -19.34 43.53 -23.57
CA ALA A 525 -20.35 44.35 -22.90
C ALA A 525 -20.19 44.37 -21.36
N ALA A 526 -19.61 43.33 -20.79
CA ALA A 526 -19.33 43.18 -19.37
C ALA A 526 -18.08 42.31 -19.18
N ASN A 527 -17.45 42.43 -18.01
CA ASN A 527 -16.35 41.54 -17.62
C ASN A 527 -16.89 40.16 -17.28
N ALA A 528 -16.11 39.15 -17.63
CA ALA A 528 -16.41 37.76 -17.36
C ALA A 528 -15.14 36.98 -17.04
N ASP A 529 -15.34 35.83 -16.40
CA ASP A 529 -14.28 34.89 -16.07
C ASP A 529 -14.12 33.86 -17.19
N TYR A 530 -12.88 33.47 -17.44
CA TYR A 530 -12.53 32.51 -18.49
C TYR A 530 -11.62 31.41 -17.95
N TYR A 531 -11.95 30.17 -18.32
CA TYR A 531 -11.22 28.96 -17.94
C TYR A 531 -10.98 28.06 -19.14
N VAL A 532 -9.85 27.35 -19.13
CA VAL A 532 -9.59 26.22 -20.01
C VAL A 532 -9.50 24.97 -19.13
N ILE A 533 -10.51 24.10 -19.25
CA ILE A 533 -10.63 22.86 -18.47
C ILE A 533 -10.43 21.69 -19.41
N ALA A 534 -9.71 20.67 -18.97
CA ALA A 534 -9.54 19.42 -19.72
C ALA A 534 -10.00 18.22 -18.91
N LEU A 535 -10.42 17.17 -19.60
CA LEU A 535 -10.62 15.83 -19.07
C LEU A 535 -9.38 14.97 -19.34
N VAL A 536 -8.86 14.34 -18.30
CA VAL A 536 -7.72 13.41 -18.35
C VAL A 536 -8.03 12.12 -17.61
N GLN A 537 -7.17 11.10 -17.74
CA GLN A 537 -7.27 9.84 -17.02
C GLN A 537 -6.01 9.62 -16.18
N HIS A 538 -6.16 9.31 -14.89
CA HIS A 538 -5.07 9.29 -13.91
C HIS A 538 -5.40 8.33 -12.77
N ARG A 539 -4.38 7.83 -12.05
CA ARG A 539 -4.53 7.02 -10.84
C ARG A 539 -4.36 7.83 -9.57
N GLU A 540 -5.42 7.94 -8.78
CA GLU A 540 -5.36 8.58 -7.47
C GLU A 540 -5.50 7.59 -6.31
N GLN A 541 -4.70 7.78 -5.26
CA GLN A 541 -4.84 6.99 -4.04
C GLN A 541 -6.03 7.48 -3.22
N MET A 542 -7.16 6.75 -3.29
CA MET A 542 -8.38 7.11 -2.55
C MET A 542 -8.38 6.68 -1.09
N ASN A 543 -7.46 5.79 -0.70
CA ASN A 543 -7.34 5.25 0.65
C ASN A 543 -5.92 4.72 0.89
N SER A 544 -5.31 5.05 2.04
CA SER A 544 -3.93 4.62 2.37
C SER A 544 -3.75 3.10 2.49
N SER A 545 -4.83 2.34 2.68
CA SER A 545 -4.80 0.88 2.75
C SER A 545 -5.13 0.19 1.43
N LEU A 546 -5.38 0.94 0.36
CA LEU A 546 -5.68 0.39 -0.97
C LEU A 546 -4.70 0.95 -2.03
N PRO A 547 -4.45 0.19 -3.10
CA PRO A 547 -3.75 0.71 -4.27
C PRO A 547 -4.50 1.91 -4.92
N PRO A 548 -3.78 2.78 -5.65
CA PRO A 548 -4.39 3.85 -6.42
C PRO A 548 -5.46 3.37 -7.42
N THR A 549 -6.58 4.09 -7.46
CA THR A 549 -7.73 3.83 -8.32
C THR A 549 -7.58 4.61 -9.63
N LEU A 550 -7.80 3.94 -10.77
CA LEU A 550 -7.86 4.61 -12.07
C LEU A 550 -9.15 5.42 -12.18
N LEU A 551 -9.03 6.69 -12.53
CA LEU A 551 -10.10 7.69 -12.57
C LEU A 551 -10.00 8.54 -13.84
N ARG A 552 -11.09 9.26 -14.14
CA ARG A 552 -11.16 10.30 -15.16
C ARG A 552 -11.56 11.61 -14.50
N GLU A 553 -10.75 12.65 -14.66
CA GLU A 553 -10.84 13.86 -13.84
C GLU A 553 -10.69 15.13 -14.66
N TYR A 554 -11.31 16.21 -14.16
CA TYR A 554 -11.15 17.54 -14.72
C TYR A 554 -9.90 18.20 -14.17
N VAL A 555 -9.16 18.89 -15.04
CA VAL A 555 -7.98 19.71 -14.67
C VAL A 555 -8.08 21.08 -15.34
N GLN A 556 -7.51 22.11 -14.71
CA GLN A 556 -7.33 23.40 -15.37
C GLN A 556 -6.00 23.41 -16.14
N LEU A 557 -6.05 23.68 -17.45
CA LEU A 557 -4.87 23.74 -18.29
C LEU A 557 -4.06 25.03 -18.07
N GLU A 558 -2.75 24.89 -18.21
CA GLU A 558 -1.86 26.03 -18.31
C GLU A 558 -2.12 26.81 -19.60
N THR A 559 -2.18 28.13 -19.48
CA THR A 559 -2.30 29.10 -20.55
C THR A 559 -1.23 30.19 -20.36
N PRO A 560 -0.93 31.00 -21.39
CA PRO A 560 0.00 32.12 -21.23
C PRO A 560 -0.35 33.07 -20.09
N ASP A 561 -1.63 33.20 -19.73
CA ASP A 561 -2.10 34.12 -18.68
C ASP A 561 -1.87 33.57 -17.26
N ASN A 562 -1.89 32.25 -17.07
CA ASN A 562 -1.67 31.62 -15.76
C ASN A 562 -0.27 31.03 -15.57
N ALA A 563 0.55 30.95 -16.63
CA ALA A 563 1.90 30.38 -16.61
C ALA A 563 2.85 31.00 -15.55
N SER A 564 2.58 32.22 -15.10
CA SER A 564 3.41 32.90 -14.09
C SER A 564 3.33 32.30 -12.68
N TRP A 565 2.26 31.56 -12.38
CA TRP A 565 2.02 30.94 -11.07
C TRP A 565 1.65 29.44 -11.16
N SER A 566 1.41 28.93 -12.36
CA SER A 566 1.23 27.51 -12.65
C SER A 566 2.38 26.64 -12.10
N LYS A 567 2.05 25.44 -11.61
CA LYS A 567 3.06 24.41 -11.26
C LYS A 567 3.71 23.77 -12.50
N HIS A 568 3.15 23.99 -13.69
CA HIS A 568 3.64 23.45 -14.97
C HIS A 568 3.70 21.91 -14.98
N VAL A 569 2.60 21.27 -14.54
CA VAL A 569 2.51 19.81 -14.40
C VAL A 569 2.36 19.16 -15.78
N ALA A 570 3.31 18.33 -16.18
CA ALA A 570 3.25 17.59 -17.44
C ALA A 570 2.30 16.40 -17.32
N LEU A 571 1.09 16.55 -17.85
CA LEU A 571 0.01 15.56 -17.69
C LEU A 571 0.35 14.21 -18.33
N GLN A 572 0.06 13.13 -17.61
CA GLN A 572 0.18 11.75 -18.07
C GLN A 572 -1.17 11.05 -18.00
N THR A 573 -1.40 10.10 -18.91
CA THR A 573 -2.53 9.18 -18.87
C THR A 573 -2.07 7.82 -18.40
N ASP A 574 -2.62 7.36 -17.27
CA ASP A 574 -2.41 6.00 -16.80
C ASP A 574 -3.29 5.01 -17.58
N LEU A 575 -2.69 3.91 -18.02
CA LEU A 575 -3.35 2.82 -18.73
C LEU A 575 -3.74 1.69 -17.77
N LEU A 576 -4.63 0.82 -18.23
CA LEU A 576 -5.17 -0.28 -17.43
C LEU A 576 -4.07 -1.28 -17.01
N ASP A 577 -3.02 -1.43 -17.83
CA ASP A 577 -1.87 -2.31 -17.58
C ASP A 577 -0.85 -1.74 -16.57
N GLY A 578 -1.11 -0.54 -16.03
CA GLY A 578 -0.25 0.13 -15.06
C GLY A 578 0.87 0.97 -15.67
N THR A 579 0.97 1.05 -17.01
CA THR A 579 1.87 1.98 -17.70
C THR A 579 1.24 3.36 -17.85
N SER A 580 2.04 4.38 -18.13
CA SER A 580 1.54 5.75 -18.37
C SER A 580 2.09 6.30 -19.69
N VAL A 581 1.31 7.15 -20.35
CA VAL A 581 1.67 7.82 -21.61
C VAL A 581 1.44 9.33 -21.52
N PRO A 582 2.19 10.17 -22.24
CA PRO A 582 1.95 11.61 -22.28
C PRO A 582 0.52 11.98 -22.71
N VAL A 583 -0.14 12.89 -21.97
CA VAL A 583 -1.37 13.56 -22.45
C VAL A 583 -0.97 14.60 -23.48
N LEU A 584 -1.57 14.52 -24.67
CA LEU A 584 -1.25 15.41 -25.78
C LEU A 584 -2.41 16.35 -26.08
N MET A 585 -2.08 17.60 -26.38
CA MET A 585 -2.98 18.57 -26.99
C MET A 585 -3.31 18.12 -28.43
N PRO A 586 -4.38 18.66 -29.06
CA PRO A 586 -4.76 18.29 -30.43
C PRO A 586 -3.66 18.50 -31.48
N ASP A 587 -2.71 19.41 -31.24
CA ASP A 587 -1.56 19.68 -32.11
C ASP A 587 -0.38 18.69 -31.90
N GLY A 588 -0.53 17.72 -30.98
CA GLY A 588 0.48 16.73 -30.62
C GLY A 588 1.50 17.21 -29.60
N SER A 589 1.38 18.45 -29.09
CA SER A 589 2.22 18.95 -28.02
C SER A 589 1.84 18.35 -26.65
N GLN A 590 2.78 18.32 -25.71
CA GLN A 590 2.52 17.91 -24.32
C GLN A 590 1.49 18.86 -23.67
N ALA A 591 0.44 18.32 -23.06
CA ALA A 591 -0.49 19.10 -22.26
C ALA A 591 0.09 19.38 -20.87
N TYR A 592 -0.10 20.61 -20.38
CA TYR A 592 0.33 21.04 -19.06
C TYR A 592 -0.86 21.54 -18.24
N ALA A 593 -0.92 21.15 -16.97
CA ALA A 593 -1.91 21.64 -16.01
C ALA A 593 -1.29 22.63 -15.01
N VAL A 594 -2.15 23.49 -14.47
CA VAL A 594 -1.76 24.45 -13.43
C VAL A 594 -1.45 23.77 -12.09
N ASP A 595 -2.04 22.60 -11.86
CA ASP A 595 -1.88 21.75 -10.68
C ASP A 595 -1.99 20.27 -11.07
N ASP A 596 -1.60 19.37 -10.16
CA ASP A 596 -1.76 17.94 -10.29
C ASP A 596 -3.26 17.55 -10.39
N PRO A 597 -3.60 16.47 -11.11
CA PRO A 597 -4.98 15.97 -11.14
C PRO A 597 -5.43 15.50 -9.75
N HIS A 598 -6.64 15.90 -9.37
CA HIS A 598 -7.26 15.53 -8.10
C HIS A 598 -8.75 15.21 -8.31
N TYR A 599 -9.25 14.24 -7.55
CA TYR A 599 -10.63 13.84 -7.53
C TYR A 599 -11.54 15.02 -7.18
N LEU A 600 -12.65 15.13 -7.91
CA LEU A 600 -13.55 16.29 -7.97
C LEU A 600 -12.98 17.55 -8.68
N GLY A 601 -11.77 17.49 -9.24
CA GLY A 601 -11.21 18.51 -10.12
C GLY A 601 -11.24 19.95 -9.58
N PRO A 602 -11.05 20.95 -10.46
CA PRO A 602 -10.98 22.35 -10.05
C PRO A 602 -12.37 22.93 -9.75
N VAL A 603 -12.60 23.32 -8.51
CA VAL A 603 -13.83 24.00 -8.07
C VAL A 603 -13.86 25.43 -8.61
N ILE A 604 -14.92 25.78 -9.35
CA ILE A 604 -15.11 27.14 -9.87
C ILE A 604 -15.89 27.97 -8.86
N VAL A 605 -15.37 29.12 -8.47
CA VAL A 605 -16.06 30.08 -7.61
C VAL A 605 -16.30 31.36 -8.38
N SER A 606 -17.56 31.79 -8.46
CA SER A 606 -17.94 33.02 -9.15
C SER A 606 -18.91 33.86 -8.31
N GLN A 607 -19.13 35.10 -8.76
CA GLN A 607 -20.11 36.00 -8.18
C GLN A 607 -21.37 36.01 -9.02
N LYS A 608 -22.51 36.22 -8.36
CA LYS A 608 -23.77 36.45 -9.06
C LYS A 608 -23.63 37.56 -10.10
N ASP A 609 -24.23 37.34 -11.28
CA ASP A 609 -24.21 38.23 -12.44
C ASP A 609 -22.84 38.41 -13.11
N ARG A 610 -21.81 37.66 -12.69
CA ARG A 610 -20.53 37.56 -13.39
C ARG A 610 -20.54 36.31 -14.27
N ALA A 611 -20.62 36.50 -15.58
CA ALA A 611 -20.63 35.40 -16.53
C ALA A 611 -19.31 34.61 -16.51
N VAL A 612 -19.40 33.31 -16.76
CA VAL A 612 -18.26 32.40 -16.89
C VAL A 612 -18.24 31.80 -18.29
N ARG A 613 -17.05 31.75 -18.89
CA ARG A 613 -16.78 31.08 -20.17
C ARG A 613 -15.77 29.96 -19.95
N ILE A 614 -16.02 28.82 -20.57
CA ILE A 614 -15.14 27.65 -20.45
C ILE A 614 -14.86 27.11 -21.85
N VAL A 615 -13.59 26.85 -22.14
CA VAL A 615 -13.21 25.88 -23.19
C VAL A 615 -12.95 24.56 -22.50
N PHE A 616 -13.68 23.53 -22.91
CA PHE A 616 -13.53 22.17 -22.42
C PHE A 616 -12.81 21.33 -23.46
N TYR A 617 -11.67 20.75 -23.09
CA TYR A 617 -10.94 19.76 -23.88
C TYR A 617 -11.22 18.35 -23.40
N ASN A 618 -11.40 17.43 -24.35
CA ASN A 618 -11.37 16.01 -24.07
C ASN A 618 -9.99 15.45 -24.48
N LEU A 619 -9.13 15.20 -23.50
CA LEU A 619 -7.76 14.72 -23.70
C LEU A 619 -7.58 13.25 -23.31
N LEU A 620 -8.68 12.49 -23.25
CA LEU A 620 -8.61 11.04 -23.06
C LEU A 620 -7.90 10.36 -24.23
N PRO A 621 -7.30 9.16 -24.03
CA PRO A 621 -6.64 8.45 -25.12
C PRO A 621 -7.64 8.06 -26.21
N THR A 622 -7.12 7.86 -27.43
CA THR A 622 -7.91 7.39 -28.57
C THR A 622 -7.85 5.88 -28.74
N GLY A 623 -8.80 5.30 -29.48
CA GLY A 623 -8.83 3.86 -29.76
C GLY A 623 -9.03 3.02 -28.49
N SER A 624 -8.39 1.86 -28.39
CA SER A 624 -8.58 0.96 -27.23
C SER A 624 -8.08 1.53 -25.90
N GLY A 625 -7.15 2.49 -25.94
CA GLY A 625 -6.74 3.20 -24.72
C GLY A 625 -7.81 4.16 -24.18
N GLY A 626 -8.76 4.56 -25.03
CA GLY A 626 -9.91 5.40 -24.68
C GLY A 626 -11.14 4.61 -24.24
N ASP A 627 -11.14 3.29 -24.41
CA ASP A 627 -12.22 2.44 -23.91
C ASP A 627 -12.33 2.64 -22.39
N LEU A 628 -13.56 2.71 -21.88
CA LEU A 628 -13.79 2.94 -20.47
C LEU A 628 -13.39 1.69 -19.69
N PHE A 629 -12.60 1.89 -18.63
CA PHE A 629 -12.16 0.80 -17.75
C PHE A 629 -13.28 0.24 -16.85
N LEU A 630 -14.47 0.85 -16.90
CA LEU A 630 -15.69 0.38 -16.28
C LEU A 630 -16.55 -0.37 -17.32
N PRO A 631 -17.21 -1.49 -16.95
CA PRO A 631 -18.06 -2.22 -17.89
C PRO A 631 -19.19 -1.36 -18.48
N THR A 632 -19.12 -1.15 -19.79
CA THR A 632 -20.18 -0.47 -20.57
C THR A 632 -21.18 -1.49 -21.09
N ASP A 633 -22.45 -1.34 -20.70
CA ASP A 633 -23.55 -2.12 -21.27
C ASP A 633 -23.96 -1.52 -22.63
N SER A 634 -23.58 -2.17 -23.72
CA SER A 634 -23.84 -1.71 -25.09
C SER A 634 -25.31 -1.88 -25.53
N SER A 635 -26.12 -2.60 -24.77
CA SER A 635 -27.55 -2.75 -25.05
C SER A 635 -28.36 -1.51 -24.66
N LEU A 636 -27.79 -0.63 -23.83
CA LEU A 636 -28.43 0.63 -23.47
C LEU A 636 -28.40 1.62 -24.64
N MET A 637 -29.51 2.33 -24.78
CA MET A 637 -29.63 3.38 -25.79
C MET A 637 -28.55 4.44 -25.56
N GLY A 638 -27.73 4.66 -26.58
CA GLY A 638 -26.63 5.61 -26.55
C GLY A 638 -25.26 5.00 -26.26
N SER A 639 -25.13 3.75 -25.80
CA SER A 639 -23.82 3.08 -25.54
C SER A 639 -23.47 1.96 -26.52
N GLY A 640 -24.37 1.64 -27.46
CA GLY A 640 -24.17 0.66 -28.53
C GLY A 640 -23.75 1.29 -29.88
N MET A 641 -24.27 0.76 -30.99
CA MET A 641 -24.00 1.30 -32.32
C MET A 641 -24.50 2.75 -32.46
N GLY A 642 -23.77 3.56 -33.23
CA GLY A 642 -24.20 4.93 -33.59
C GLY A 642 -25.52 4.92 -34.37
N PRO A 643 -26.14 6.09 -34.63
CA PRO A 643 -27.58 6.36 -34.73
C PRO A 643 -28.33 5.62 -35.84
N MET A 644 -28.35 4.30 -35.75
CA MET A 644 -29.00 3.32 -36.59
C MET A 644 -29.89 2.49 -35.67
N ASP A 645 -31.12 2.20 -36.11
CA ASP A 645 -31.96 1.25 -35.39
C ASP A 645 -31.28 -0.12 -35.38
N MET A 646 -30.96 -0.60 -34.19
CA MET A 646 -30.45 -1.96 -33.99
C MET A 646 -31.56 -2.96 -34.30
N MET A 647 -31.25 -3.99 -35.07
CA MET A 647 -32.09 -5.20 -35.05
C MET A 647 -32.01 -5.82 -33.66
N ASP A 648 -33.13 -6.32 -33.15
CA ASP A 648 -33.16 -7.05 -31.88
C ASP A 648 -32.10 -8.17 -31.91
N PRO A 649 -31.27 -8.29 -30.86
CA PRO A 649 -30.26 -9.33 -30.81
C PRO A 649 -30.89 -10.73 -30.91
N MET A 650 -30.37 -11.57 -31.80
CA MET A 650 -30.87 -12.93 -32.02
C MET A 650 -30.32 -13.90 -30.97
N ASN A 651 -31.19 -14.76 -30.43
CA ASN A 651 -30.82 -15.88 -29.56
C ASN A 651 -30.55 -17.12 -30.41
N ASP A 652 -29.28 -17.37 -30.73
CA ASP A 652 -28.87 -18.57 -31.46
C ASP A 652 -28.55 -19.75 -30.52
N GLY A 653 -28.77 -19.60 -29.21
CA GLY A 653 -28.49 -20.66 -28.24
C GLY A 653 -27.00 -20.92 -28.02
N THR A 654 -26.12 -20.02 -28.47
CA THR A 654 -24.67 -20.14 -28.32
C THR A 654 -24.08 -19.03 -27.46
N VAL A 655 -22.92 -19.27 -26.86
CA VAL A 655 -22.18 -18.26 -26.09
C VAL A 655 -21.64 -17.12 -26.96
N MET A 656 -21.84 -17.14 -28.29
CA MET A 656 -21.44 -16.10 -29.24
C MET A 656 -22.66 -15.39 -29.87
N ASP A 657 -23.87 -15.66 -29.37
CA ASP A 657 -25.07 -15.04 -29.92
C ASP A 657 -25.20 -13.56 -29.54
N GLY A 658 -26.07 -12.84 -30.26
CA GLY A 658 -26.23 -11.40 -30.09
C GLY A 658 -26.87 -11.00 -28.76
N ILE A 659 -27.49 -11.93 -28.03
CA ILE A 659 -28.06 -11.67 -26.71
C ILE A 659 -26.97 -11.68 -25.63
N ARG A 660 -26.05 -12.64 -25.70
CA ARG A 660 -24.94 -12.78 -24.72
C ARG A 660 -23.70 -11.97 -25.09
N ASN A 661 -23.52 -11.63 -26.37
CA ASN A 661 -22.48 -10.71 -26.85
C ASN A 661 -23.13 -9.63 -27.71
N PRO A 662 -23.78 -8.64 -27.09
CA PRO A 662 -24.34 -7.54 -27.85
C PRO A 662 -23.24 -6.79 -28.60
N VAL A 663 -23.57 -6.35 -29.82
CA VAL A 663 -22.66 -5.57 -30.67
C VAL A 663 -22.15 -4.36 -29.88
N CYS A 664 -20.88 -4.00 -30.05
CA CYS A 664 -20.19 -2.93 -29.31
C CYS A 664 -19.76 -3.25 -27.87
N SER A 665 -19.86 -4.52 -27.44
CA SER A 665 -19.23 -5.02 -26.22
C SER A 665 -17.83 -5.61 -26.43
N GLU A 666 -17.38 -5.74 -27.67
CA GLU A 666 -16.07 -6.28 -28.02
C GLU A 666 -14.95 -5.24 -27.82
N SER A 667 -13.75 -5.71 -27.46
CA SER A 667 -12.54 -4.91 -27.46
C SER A 667 -11.57 -5.40 -28.56
N PRO A 668 -11.07 -4.52 -29.45
CA PRO A 668 -11.39 -3.10 -29.56
C PRO A 668 -12.80 -2.87 -30.13
N LYS A 669 -13.48 -1.80 -29.69
CA LYS A 669 -14.81 -1.45 -30.19
C LYS A 669 -14.79 -1.13 -31.68
N SER A 670 -15.79 -1.64 -32.40
CA SER A 670 -16.02 -1.29 -33.81
C SER A 670 -16.11 0.22 -34.01
N MET A 671 -15.75 0.67 -35.22
CA MET A 671 -15.89 2.07 -35.64
C MET A 671 -17.36 2.49 -35.75
N ASP A 672 -18.28 1.54 -35.92
CA ASP A 672 -19.72 1.79 -35.96
C ASP A 672 -20.37 1.90 -34.56
N CYS A 673 -19.57 1.86 -33.51
CA CYS A 673 -20.01 2.03 -32.13
C CYS A 673 -19.74 3.44 -31.64
N PHE A 674 -20.61 3.96 -30.77
CA PHE A 674 -20.22 5.11 -29.98
C PHE A 674 -18.98 4.78 -29.15
N LYS A 675 -18.05 5.75 -29.07
CA LYS A 675 -16.82 5.60 -28.29
C LYS A 675 -17.07 5.91 -26.83
N ASP A 676 -16.39 5.21 -25.94
CA ASP A 676 -16.55 5.35 -24.49
C ASP A 676 -15.69 6.47 -23.90
N ASN A 677 -14.83 7.10 -24.70
CA ASN A 677 -14.05 8.29 -24.34
C ASN A 677 -14.76 9.60 -24.69
N ARG A 678 -16.06 9.61 -24.95
CA ARG A 678 -16.83 10.85 -25.15
C ARG A 678 -17.22 11.47 -23.82
N ALA A 679 -17.24 12.80 -23.76
CA ALA A 679 -17.55 13.55 -22.56
C ALA A 679 -18.18 14.92 -22.86
N THR A 680 -18.77 15.52 -21.83
CA THR A 680 -19.33 16.88 -21.83
C THR A 680 -19.35 17.50 -20.43
N LEU A 681 -19.79 18.75 -20.32
CA LEU A 681 -20.05 19.42 -19.05
C LEU A 681 -21.52 19.84 -18.96
N HIS A 682 -22.23 19.38 -17.93
CA HIS A 682 -23.52 19.92 -17.51
C HIS A 682 -23.37 20.66 -16.18
N LEU A 683 -23.77 21.94 -16.14
CA LEU A 683 -23.80 22.73 -14.91
C LEU A 683 -25.11 22.49 -14.16
N HIS A 684 -25.09 21.56 -13.21
CA HIS A 684 -26.26 21.19 -12.45
C HIS A 684 -26.70 22.31 -11.50
N GLY A 685 -27.93 22.81 -11.69
CA GLY A 685 -28.50 23.91 -10.92
C GLY A 685 -28.23 25.30 -11.51
N GLY A 686 -27.54 25.37 -12.66
CA GLY A 686 -27.27 26.60 -13.39
C GLY A 686 -28.46 27.12 -14.20
N ILE A 687 -28.59 28.44 -14.32
CA ILE A 687 -29.44 29.07 -15.34
C ILE A 687 -28.57 29.31 -16.57
N THR A 688 -28.57 28.34 -17.48
CA THR A 688 -27.70 28.27 -18.65
C THR A 688 -28.52 28.30 -19.95
N PRO A 689 -27.99 28.87 -21.04
CA PRO A 689 -28.60 28.70 -22.36
C PRO A 689 -28.44 27.25 -22.83
N TRP A 690 -29.36 26.76 -23.64
CA TRP A 690 -29.40 25.35 -24.07
C TRP A 690 -28.11 24.88 -24.78
N ILE A 691 -27.44 25.75 -25.55
CA ILE A 691 -26.15 25.47 -26.22
C ILE A 691 -24.98 25.32 -25.23
N SER A 692 -25.19 25.60 -23.95
CA SER A 692 -24.18 25.47 -22.90
C SER A 692 -24.74 24.72 -21.70
N ASP A 693 -25.86 24.00 -21.87
CA ASP A 693 -26.42 23.22 -20.78
C ASP A 693 -25.72 21.87 -20.63
N GLY A 694 -25.06 21.36 -21.67
CA GLY A 694 -24.51 20.00 -21.65
C GLY A 694 -25.62 18.97 -21.82
N THR A 695 -26.53 19.19 -22.78
CA THR A 695 -27.62 18.24 -23.04
C THR A 695 -27.05 16.84 -23.33
N PRO A 696 -27.81 15.74 -23.13
CA PRO A 696 -27.30 14.39 -23.38
C PRO A 696 -26.64 14.18 -24.74
N HIS A 697 -27.06 14.91 -25.77
CA HIS A 697 -26.53 14.82 -27.13
C HIS A 697 -25.48 15.89 -27.46
N GLN A 698 -24.99 16.64 -26.47
CA GLN A 698 -23.92 17.63 -26.59
C GLN A 698 -22.66 17.02 -25.96
N TRP A 699 -21.91 16.22 -26.69
CA TRP A 699 -20.66 15.58 -26.23
C TRP A 699 -19.64 15.58 -27.36
N ILE A 700 -18.36 15.41 -27.02
CA ILE A 700 -17.23 15.34 -27.95
C ILE A 700 -16.37 14.12 -27.65
N THR A 701 -15.76 13.51 -28.67
CA THR A 701 -14.64 12.57 -28.50
C THR A 701 -13.30 13.33 -28.45
N PRO A 702 -12.19 12.70 -28.05
CA PRO A 702 -10.86 13.31 -28.18
C PRO A 702 -10.53 13.66 -29.62
N ALA A 703 -9.63 14.63 -29.78
CA ALA A 703 -9.10 14.97 -31.09
C ALA A 703 -8.45 13.73 -31.73
N ASN A 704 -8.63 13.56 -33.04
CA ASN A 704 -8.11 12.44 -33.83
C ASN A 704 -8.69 11.05 -33.48
N GLU A 705 -9.76 10.96 -32.68
CA GLU A 705 -10.47 9.69 -32.47
C GLU A 705 -11.03 9.17 -33.82
N ASN A 706 -10.81 7.88 -34.09
CA ASN A 706 -11.26 7.28 -35.34
C ASN A 706 -12.72 6.85 -35.21
N THR A 707 -13.63 7.79 -35.44
CA THR A 707 -15.07 7.62 -35.30
C THR A 707 -15.85 8.38 -36.38
N PRO A 708 -16.98 7.83 -36.86
CA PRO A 708 -17.93 8.57 -37.70
C PRO A 708 -18.69 9.66 -36.92
N TRP A 709 -18.66 9.62 -35.58
CA TRP A 709 -19.37 10.54 -34.69
C TRP A 709 -18.39 11.20 -33.71
N PRO A 710 -17.61 12.18 -34.18
CA PRO A 710 -16.62 12.85 -33.33
C PRO A 710 -17.26 13.83 -32.33
N GLN A 711 -18.53 14.19 -32.55
CA GLN A 711 -19.33 14.96 -31.62
C GLN A 711 -20.83 14.60 -31.71
N GLY A 712 -21.57 14.97 -30.67
CA GLY A 712 -23.02 14.84 -30.59
C GLY A 712 -23.77 15.92 -31.38
N VAL A 713 -25.03 15.64 -31.71
CA VAL A 713 -25.87 16.50 -32.59
C VAL A 713 -26.30 17.82 -31.96
N SER A 714 -26.16 17.98 -30.65
CA SER A 714 -26.49 19.22 -29.93
C SER A 714 -25.27 20.11 -29.67
N VAL A 715 -24.09 19.75 -30.18
CA VAL A 715 -22.89 20.61 -30.07
C VAL A 715 -23.06 21.82 -30.98
N GLU A 716 -23.00 23.00 -30.37
CA GLU A 716 -23.13 24.30 -31.03
C GLU A 716 -22.04 25.25 -30.52
N ALA A 717 -21.54 26.12 -31.38
CA ALA A 717 -20.54 27.11 -31.00
C ALA A 717 -21.16 28.21 -30.13
N VAL A 718 -20.46 28.60 -29.05
CA VAL A 718 -20.81 29.79 -28.28
C VAL A 718 -20.45 31.04 -29.09
N PRO A 719 -21.42 31.86 -29.55
CA PRO A 719 -21.17 32.85 -30.59
C PRO A 719 -20.12 33.92 -30.26
N ASP A 720 -19.98 34.30 -28.99
CA ASP A 720 -19.07 35.34 -28.55
C ASP A 720 -17.70 34.82 -28.09
N MET A 721 -17.46 33.51 -28.19
CA MET A 721 -16.17 32.87 -27.96
C MET A 721 -15.44 32.53 -29.26
N ASN A 722 -16.13 32.62 -30.39
CA ASN A 722 -15.55 32.27 -31.69
C ASN A 722 -14.63 33.39 -32.22
N ASN A 723 -13.46 33.03 -32.75
CA ASN A 723 -12.45 33.96 -33.30
C ASN A 723 -11.95 35.03 -32.30
N VAL A 724 -11.95 34.74 -30.99
CA VAL A 724 -11.42 35.64 -29.97
C VAL A 724 -9.91 35.38 -29.78
N PRO A 725 -9.03 36.40 -29.88
CA PRO A 725 -7.60 36.20 -29.66
C PRO A 725 -7.32 35.59 -28.27
N GLY A 726 -6.52 34.53 -28.23
CA GLY A 726 -6.18 33.82 -26.98
C GLY A 726 -7.18 32.74 -26.58
N VAL A 727 -8.32 32.61 -27.28
CA VAL A 727 -9.30 31.54 -27.08
C VAL A 727 -9.10 30.47 -28.15
N PRO A 728 -8.95 29.19 -27.78
CA PRO A 728 -8.86 28.11 -28.76
C PRO A 728 -10.09 28.02 -29.68
N ASP A 729 -9.84 27.67 -30.94
CA ASP A 729 -10.91 27.39 -31.91
C ASP A 729 -11.41 25.94 -31.72
N CYS A 730 -12.70 25.82 -31.40
CA CYS A 730 -13.39 24.55 -31.20
C CYS A 730 -14.58 24.41 -32.17
N SER A 731 -14.44 24.96 -33.37
CA SER A 731 -15.51 25.01 -34.36
C SER A 731 -15.60 23.77 -35.24
N ALA A 732 -14.54 22.95 -35.35
CA ALA A 732 -14.59 21.72 -36.13
C ALA A 732 -15.03 20.52 -35.28
N PRO A 733 -15.80 19.58 -35.86
CA PRO A 733 -16.28 18.41 -35.12
C PRO A 733 -15.21 17.50 -34.52
N THR A 734 -13.98 17.59 -35.01
CA THR A 734 -12.86 16.70 -34.66
C THR A 734 -11.79 17.38 -33.81
N ASP A 735 -12.02 18.61 -33.33
CA ASP A 735 -11.01 19.38 -32.58
C ASP A 735 -10.81 18.89 -31.14
N GLY A 736 -11.70 18.00 -30.66
CA GLY A 736 -11.62 17.47 -29.30
C GLY A 736 -11.88 18.52 -28.22
N CYS A 737 -12.53 19.64 -28.58
CA CYS A 737 -12.93 20.66 -27.63
C CYS A 737 -14.30 21.28 -27.96
N MET A 738 -14.91 21.92 -26.97
CA MET A 738 -16.12 22.74 -27.13
C MET A 738 -16.18 23.85 -26.08
N ALA A 739 -17.08 24.83 -26.30
CA ALA A 739 -17.19 26.00 -25.45
C ALA A 739 -18.50 26.05 -24.66
N PHE A 740 -18.47 26.62 -23.46
CA PHE A 740 -19.63 26.83 -22.59
C PHE A 740 -19.72 28.28 -22.11
N TYR A 741 -20.95 28.79 -21.99
CA TYR A 741 -21.27 30.09 -21.40
C TYR A 741 -22.28 29.93 -20.27
N TYR A 742 -21.89 30.32 -19.06
CA TYR A 742 -22.72 30.29 -17.85
C TYR A 742 -23.05 31.70 -17.39
N THR A 743 -24.34 31.99 -17.18
CA THR A 743 -24.82 33.35 -16.89
C THR A 743 -24.59 33.79 -15.44
N ASN A 744 -24.63 32.84 -14.50
CA ASN A 744 -24.60 33.05 -13.06
C ASN A 744 -25.68 34.00 -12.51
N GLN A 745 -26.86 34.02 -13.14
CA GLN A 745 -27.98 34.90 -12.74
C GLN A 745 -28.86 34.33 -11.61
N GLN A 746 -28.63 33.08 -11.20
CA GLN A 746 -29.28 32.47 -10.04
C GLN A 746 -28.79 33.05 -8.69
N SER A 747 -29.49 32.74 -7.60
CA SER A 747 -29.06 33.12 -6.24
C SER A 747 -27.78 32.37 -5.82
N ALA A 748 -27.07 32.90 -4.82
CA ALA A 748 -25.95 32.20 -4.19
C ALA A 748 -26.34 30.77 -3.78
N ARG A 749 -25.48 29.80 -4.09
CA ARG A 749 -25.67 28.35 -3.85
C ARG A 749 -24.43 27.56 -4.25
N PHE A 750 -24.33 26.35 -3.71
CA PHE A 750 -23.51 25.29 -4.26
C PHE A 750 -24.21 24.63 -5.46
N MET A 751 -23.44 24.38 -6.50
CA MET A 751 -23.77 23.66 -7.72
C MET A 751 -22.57 22.73 -8.01
N PHE A 752 -22.68 21.96 -9.07
CA PHE A 752 -21.57 21.14 -9.55
C PHE A 752 -21.70 21.01 -11.05
N TYR A 753 -20.58 20.83 -11.73
CA TYR A 753 -20.56 20.48 -13.13
C TYR A 753 -20.06 19.05 -13.30
N HIS A 754 -20.68 18.29 -14.19
CA HIS A 754 -20.37 16.87 -14.35
C HIS A 754 -20.65 16.40 -15.78
N ASP A 755 -20.18 15.20 -16.12
CA ASP A 755 -20.46 14.61 -17.43
C ASP A 755 -21.95 14.34 -17.61
N HIS A 756 -22.41 14.42 -18.86
CA HIS A 756 -23.79 14.21 -19.23
C HIS A 756 -23.94 13.45 -20.55
N ALA A 757 -22.91 12.70 -20.98
CA ALA A 757 -22.89 12.06 -22.29
C ALA A 757 -23.92 10.91 -22.39
N TRP A 758 -24.73 10.93 -23.47
CA TRP A 758 -25.81 9.98 -23.68
C TRP A 758 -25.36 8.51 -23.61
N GLY A 759 -26.07 7.72 -22.80
CA GLY A 759 -25.84 6.28 -22.62
C GLY A 759 -24.77 5.91 -21.60
N ILE A 760 -23.83 6.82 -21.27
CA ILE A 760 -22.69 6.53 -20.38
C ILE A 760 -22.51 7.51 -19.21
N THR A 761 -23.38 8.50 -19.03
CA THR A 761 -23.32 9.47 -17.91
C THR A 761 -23.06 8.82 -16.55
N ARG A 762 -23.75 7.72 -16.23
CA ARG A 762 -23.60 7.02 -14.95
C ARG A 762 -22.16 6.53 -14.72
N LEU A 763 -21.47 6.14 -15.80
CA LEU A 763 -20.14 5.56 -15.74
C LEU A 763 -19.08 6.67 -15.75
N ASN A 764 -19.23 7.70 -16.58
CA ASN A 764 -18.32 8.86 -16.59
C ASN A 764 -18.32 9.58 -15.23
N VAL A 765 -19.50 9.84 -14.65
CA VAL A 765 -19.58 10.44 -13.30
C VAL A 765 -18.98 9.51 -12.24
N TYR A 766 -19.21 8.20 -12.35
CA TYR A 766 -18.60 7.22 -11.42
C TYR A 766 -17.07 7.12 -11.57
N ALA A 767 -16.55 7.33 -12.79
CA ALA A 767 -15.13 7.37 -13.07
C ALA A 767 -14.43 8.62 -12.52
N GLY A 768 -15.18 9.67 -12.14
CA GLY A 768 -14.63 10.89 -11.52
C GLY A 768 -15.00 12.20 -12.22
N GLU A 769 -15.80 12.17 -13.29
CA GLU A 769 -16.12 13.34 -14.11
C GLU A 769 -17.17 14.28 -13.46
N ALA A 770 -16.86 14.80 -12.27
CA ALA A 770 -17.65 15.78 -11.53
C ALA A 770 -16.75 16.79 -10.80
N ALA A 771 -17.21 18.02 -10.62
CA ALA A 771 -16.49 19.06 -9.89
C ALA A 771 -17.40 20.15 -9.34
N GLY A 772 -16.97 20.81 -8.27
CA GLY A 772 -17.75 21.81 -7.55
C GLY A 772 -17.90 23.14 -8.31
N TYR A 773 -19.01 23.83 -8.09
CA TYR A 773 -19.25 25.18 -8.59
C TYR A 773 -20.00 26.02 -7.57
N LEU A 774 -19.43 27.14 -7.12
CA LEU A 774 -20.05 28.03 -6.14
C LEU A 774 -20.39 29.39 -6.76
N ILE A 775 -21.61 29.85 -6.50
CA ILE A 775 -21.98 31.25 -6.71
C ILE A 775 -22.15 31.91 -5.36
N THR A 776 -21.45 33.03 -5.17
CA THR A 776 -21.62 33.92 -4.02
C THR A 776 -22.40 35.17 -4.42
N ASP A 777 -23.05 35.84 -3.48
CA ASP A 777 -23.73 37.11 -3.75
C ASP A 777 -23.52 38.16 -2.62
N PRO A 778 -23.78 39.44 -2.90
CA PRO A 778 -23.60 40.50 -1.90
C PRO A 778 -24.44 40.35 -0.62
N THR A 779 -25.56 39.62 -0.69
CA THR A 779 -26.41 39.38 0.48
C THR A 779 -25.76 38.37 1.42
N GLU A 780 -25.30 37.25 0.86
CA GLU A 780 -24.53 36.25 1.60
C GLU A 780 -23.26 36.85 2.21
N GLN A 781 -22.49 37.60 1.41
CA GLN A 781 -21.27 38.28 1.88
C GLN A 781 -21.58 39.27 3.01
N LYS A 782 -22.74 39.95 2.94
CA LYS A 782 -23.19 40.81 4.03
C LYS A 782 -23.49 40.01 5.30
N LEU A 783 -24.18 38.88 5.20
CA LEU A 783 -24.49 38.01 6.35
C LEU A 783 -23.21 37.47 7.00
N VAL A 784 -22.20 37.11 6.19
CA VAL A 784 -20.86 36.74 6.67
C VAL A 784 -20.21 37.91 7.40
N SER A 785 -20.17 39.09 6.76
CA SER A 785 -19.52 40.28 7.33
C SER A 785 -20.17 40.78 8.63
N ASP A 786 -21.48 40.57 8.77
CA ASP A 786 -22.25 40.91 9.97
C ASP A 786 -22.09 39.85 11.07
N GLY A 787 -21.40 38.73 10.80
CA GLY A 787 -21.25 37.60 11.73
C GLY A 787 -22.55 36.82 11.96
N ILE A 788 -23.52 36.95 11.05
CA ILE A 788 -24.81 36.25 11.12
C ILE A 788 -24.65 34.79 10.68
N ILE A 789 -23.81 34.55 9.66
CA ILE A 789 -23.41 33.21 9.21
C ILE A 789 -21.88 33.09 9.25
N PRO A 790 -21.33 31.86 9.39
CA PRO A 790 -19.88 31.65 9.42
C PRO A 790 -19.21 32.14 8.14
N ALA A 791 -18.00 32.71 8.28
CA ALA A 791 -17.13 33.02 7.15
C ALA A 791 -16.53 31.75 6.52
N ASP A 792 -16.38 30.70 7.32
CA ASP A 792 -15.91 29.39 6.88
C ASP A 792 -17.06 28.66 6.18
N GLN A 793 -17.21 28.93 4.89
CA GLN A 793 -18.10 28.20 4.02
C GLN A 793 -17.37 26.97 3.51
N ILE A 794 -17.55 25.84 4.19
CA ILE A 794 -17.17 24.55 3.63
C ILE A 794 -18.02 24.38 2.35
N PRO A 795 -17.44 24.18 1.16
CA PRO A 795 -18.20 23.64 0.06
C PRO A 795 -18.66 22.25 0.52
N LEU A 796 -19.93 22.16 0.91
CA LEU A 796 -20.54 20.93 1.43
C LEU A 796 -20.55 19.83 0.37
#